data_AF-A7TRN9-F1
#
_entry.id   AF-A7TRN9-F1
#
_cell.length_a   1.000
_cell.length_b   1.000
_cell.length_c   1.000
_cell.angle_alpha   90.00
_cell.angle_beta   90.00
_cell.angle_gamma   90.00
#
_symmetry.space_group_name_H-M   'P 1'
#
loop_
_entity.id
_entity.type
_entity.pdbx_description
1 polymer ?
#
loop_
_entity_poly.entity_id
_entity_poly.type
_entity_poly.pdbx_seq_one_letter_code
_entity_poly.pdbx_strand_id
1 'polypeptide(L)'
;MSEIISTFDSSLLEFCDATVWIAQKLNGTSSNVVLDIETKLNALYPLAEKYDRSFRSSKVLISDDLTLKLESNSSTLWNHIAVIIRTEKDINRKIILVRSQLFATLLLSIHEALNPSDERKLRSFKCYIIILKVIVDLKGSHKAFIQRIQEHADKLLGILEEKFDNFDQEAAIQFRKLKLEYFVLCLQITLKDGDLKMAKMYDARAEIEKNIDILNSPLLLEICRIVYNSTLELQVQSKDGNDPTDIKNSSDLLKNILRYLDLDIEGLQSHSNYMGIKFSVLTLLTKNLIVTLDSESFSNDCDKYIAILKSEFPKKVECYTLAIEYMKKQNNPNSINDLIQENIMQMIVSVNTSENLDLVLRCINSLSENSTKSGNICLDYLLFNKIDPQTDHNLLEKILITRFYTTTQSKSMTEREVIESLKEFNSQLERLITKDISISTVSAIITLIWNSGKNMEKTNNYQQAIDLYTIGLLDIFSKGYVDKAKLQRALINCYIKIDNYENAKYTYDLMSPQDKESPLSLLLILKVSIEEKNYDQSIKYLEAIQSAPYENSLETLILAVSQCKENTDLTVNALNLLFTKIENEHQSDAKVHAVTIPTLSLSRYTIQLIMKLSEDSGTDAFLYYFPTLINLLQKSYSYLERIKLSNKLGIGSEEKSPTDIISINEIEWFASTAYNISVKCISEELSVNPLNIIQLASDFLRLLPTEDISFPKRFHFLFWNFRTEILKLVIMSKESGLSSQGLENIQDKSNQIINEILLKKKDSHIQNLLDTEKIEKLDQCIVDIFSISYETILKTNDRNKIMAIVNATEKYDDKRLETYLITIPLSMSEFPKGILVDILETVIDRNISNFSLPDEQIILWVKNLLSFKQTLEQSINISILERLYARIKRNNSTWKEIHESSNQNIEMISTLCWNQGVTAIMKDQKMLGVSYCEKSFQFAKLVNESFLGQLKQLWISLSSSAEIDESLIE
;
A
#
# COMPACT_ATOMS: atom_id res chain seq x y z
N MET A 1 13.59 -24.20 -97.38
CA MET A 1 13.87 -25.43 -96.60
C MET A 1 15.32 -25.49 -96.11
N SER A 2 16.33 -25.18 -96.93
CA SER A 2 17.74 -25.16 -96.50
C SER A 2 18.09 -24.08 -95.46
N GLU A 3 17.56 -22.85 -95.57
CA GLU A 3 17.80 -21.78 -94.57
C GLU A 3 17.16 -22.06 -93.20
N ILE A 4 16.05 -22.80 -93.18
CA ILE A 4 15.33 -23.18 -91.95
C ILE A 4 16.10 -24.29 -91.21
N ILE A 5 16.70 -25.23 -91.93
CA ILE A 5 17.52 -26.32 -91.34
C ILE A 5 18.82 -25.74 -90.77
N SER A 6 19.45 -24.79 -91.48
CA SER A 6 20.66 -24.09 -91.02
C SER A 6 20.48 -23.30 -89.71
N THR A 7 19.29 -22.74 -89.48
CA THR A 7 18.98 -21.98 -88.25
C THR A 7 18.69 -22.90 -87.05
N PHE A 8 18.10 -24.09 -87.29
CA PHE A 8 17.93 -25.11 -86.25
C PHE A 8 19.28 -25.66 -85.77
N ASP A 9 20.17 -26.03 -86.68
CA ASP A 9 21.49 -26.57 -86.33
C ASP A 9 22.35 -25.57 -85.57
N SER A 10 22.37 -24.30 -86.00
CA SER A 10 23.10 -23.22 -85.31
C SER A 10 22.59 -22.99 -83.88
N SER A 11 21.27 -23.04 -83.68
CA SER A 11 20.66 -22.80 -82.36
C SER A 11 20.85 -23.98 -81.42
N LEU A 12 20.80 -25.22 -81.92
CA LEU A 12 21.13 -26.41 -81.13
C LEU A 12 22.61 -26.46 -80.73
N LEU A 13 23.52 -26.04 -81.62
CA LEU A 13 24.93 -25.84 -81.27
C LEU A 13 25.09 -24.77 -80.19
N GLU A 14 24.37 -23.65 -80.28
CA GLU A 14 24.38 -22.62 -79.23
C GLU A 14 23.88 -23.16 -77.88
N PHE A 15 22.84 -24.00 -77.87
CA PHE A 15 22.40 -24.68 -76.65
C PHE A 15 23.48 -25.61 -76.08
N CYS A 16 24.14 -26.40 -76.94
CA CYS A 16 25.25 -27.28 -76.53
C CYS A 16 26.41 -26.48 -75.93
N ASP A 17 26.80 -25.36 -76.54
CA ASP A 17 27.87 -24.50 -76.02
C ASP A 17 27.46 -23.81 -74.72
N ALA A 18 26.19 -23.39 -74.60
CA ALA A 18 25.65 -22.83 -73.38
C ALA A 18 25.67 -23.84 -72.23
N THR A 19 25.35 -25.11 -72.45
CA THR A 19 25.40 -26.12 -71.39
C THR A 19 26.81 -26.35 -70.84
N VAL A 20 27.83 -26.38 -71.72
CA VAL A 20 29.24 -26.49 -71.32
C VAL A 20 29.68 -25.24 -70.55
N TRP A 21 29.30 -24.06 -71.03
CA TRP A 21 29.62 -22.79 -70.37
C TRP A 21 28.97 -22.67 -68.98
N ILE A 22 27.69 -23.04 -68.85
CA ILE A 22 26.99 -23.06 -67.55
C ILE A 22 27.70 -24.04 -66.60
N ALA A 23 28.03 -25.26 -67.04
CA ALA A 23 28.71 -26.25 -66.20
C ALA A 23 30.07 -25.74 -65.66
N GLN A 24 30.85 -25.04 -66.50
CA GLN A 24 32.13 -24.45 -66.10
C GLN A 24 31.95 -23.30 -65.10
N LYS A 25 30.99 -22.41 -65.35
CA LYS A 25 30.71 -21.25 -64.48
C LYS A 25 30.16 -21.65 -63.10
N LEU A 26 29.39 -22.73 -63.02
CA LEU A 26 28.79 -23.20 -61.76
C LEU A 26 29.83 -23.59 -60.68
N ASN A 27 31.09 -23.85 -61.05
CA ASN A 27 32.18 -24.14 -60.12
C ASN A 27 32.74 -22.89 -59.41
N GLY A 28 32.40 -21.67 -59.85
CA GLY A 28 32.81 -20.41 -59.24
C GLY A 28 31.92 -19.97 -58.06
N THR A 29 32.49 -19.30 -57.05
CA THR A 29 31.79 -18.90 -55.81
C THR A 29 31.40 -17.42 -55.72
N SER A 30 31.68 -16.59 -56.74
CA SER A 30 31.37 -15.15 -56.72
C SER A 30 29.92 -14.83 -57.08
N SER A 31 29.31 -13.83 -56.44
CA SER A 31 27.92 -13.39 -56.70
C SER A 31 27.63 -13.01 -58.16
N ASN A 32 28.63 -12.50 -58.90
CA ASN A 32 28.51 -12.18 -60.33
C ASN A 32 28.19 -13.40 -61.22
N VAL A 33 28.57 -14.61 -60.79
CA VAL A 33 28.30 -15.86 -61.53
C VAL A 33 26.80 -16.15 -61.62
N VAL A 34 26.03 -15.79 -60.57
CA VAL A 34 24.59 -16.05 -60.52
C VAL A 34 23.86 -15.20 -61.56
N LEU A 35 24.20 -13.91 -61.66
CA LEU A 35 23.59 -12.96 -62.59
C LEU A 35 23.95 -13.29 -64.05
N ASP A 36 25.20 -13.69 -64.30
CA ASP A 36 25.69 -14.11 -65.63
C ASP A 36 24.90 -15.31 -66.16
N ILE A 37 24.71 -16.34 -65.33
CA ILE A 37 23.96 -17.56 -65.68
C ILE A 37 22.48 -17.22 -65.87
N GLU A 38 21.90 -16.40 -64.98
CA GLU A 38 20.50 -15.99 -65.11
C GLU A 38 20.21 -15.28 -66.43
N THR A 39 21.09 -14.35 -66.81
CA THR A 39 20.95 -13.58 -68.05
C THR A 39 21.01 -14.50 -69.28
N LYS A 40 21.94 -15.47 -69.29
CA LYS A 40 22.08 -16.43 -70.40
C LYS A 40 20.87 -17.38 -70.46
N LEU A 41 20.35 -17.83 -69.33
CA LEU A 41 19.13 -18.66 -69.25
C LEU A 41 17.89 -17.89 -69.71
N ASN A 42 17.72 -16.64 -69.31
CA ASN A 42 16.58 -15.80 -69.72
C ASN A 42 16.52 -15.60 -71.25
N ALA A 43 17.67 -15.56 -71.92
CA ALA A 43 17.75 -15.47 -73.37
C ALA A 43 17.45 -16.81 -74.08
N LEU A 44 18.02 -17.92 -73.59
CA LEU A 44 17.98 -19.21 -74.29
C LEU A 44 16.78 -20.09 -73.94
N TYR A 45 16.24 -19.98 -72.73
CA TYR A 45 15.12 -20.82 -72.28
C TYR A 45 13.86 -20.66 -73.14
N PRO A 46 13.36 -19.43 -73.44
CA PRO A 46 12.17 -19.27 -74.27
C PRO A 46 12.37 -19.79 -75.71
N LEU A 47 13.60 -19.70 -76.21
CA LEU A 47 13.97 -20.23 -77.52
C LEU A 47 13.94 -21.77 -77.51
N ALA A 48 14.53 -22.40 -76.50
CA ALA A 48 14.48 -23.85 -76.32
C ALA A 48 13.03 -24.35 -76.18
N GLU A 49 12.17 -23.62 -75.46
CA GLU A 49 10.77 -23.99 -75.29
C GLU A 49 9.98 -23.93 -76.61
N LYS A 50 10.25 -22.90 -77.43
CA LYS A 50 9.68 -22.81 -78.78
C LYS A 50 10.13 -23.98 -79.65
N TYR A 51 11.39 -24.37 -79.55
CA TYR A 51 11.96 -25.47 -80.33
C TYR A 51 11.39 -26.83 -79.92
N ASP A 52 11.23 -27.10 -78.62
CA ASP A 52 10.55 -28.29 -78.12
C ASP A 52 9.13 -28.42 -78.71
N ARG A 53 8.35 -27.33 -78.70
CA ARG A 53 7.00 -27.31 -79.31
C ARG A 53 7.05 -27.53 -80.83
N SER A 54 7.98 -26.87 -81.53
CA SER A 54 8.12 -27.00 -82.97
C SER A 54 8.49 -28.42 -83.39
N PHE A 55 9.46 -29.06 -82.73
CA PHE A 55 9.88 -30.42 -83.07
C PHE A 55 8.84 -31.49 -82.74
N ARG A 56 7.98 -31.26 -81.74
CA ARG A 56 6.84 -32.15 -81.45
C ARG A 56 5.72 -32.07 -82.49
N SER A 57 5.62 -30.95 -83.20
CA SER A 57 4.57 -30.71 -84.22
C SER A 57 5.04 -30.92 -85.66
N SER A 58 6.36 -30.86 -85.90
CA SER A 58 6.97 -30.83 -87.23
C SER A 58 8.16 -31.78 -87.29
N LYS A 59 8.21 -32.64 -88.32
CA LYS A 59 9.33 -33.58 -88.51
C LYS A 59 10.53 -32.83 -89.09
N VAL A 60 11.57 -32.64 -88.29
CA VAL A 60 12.81 -31.95 -88.67
C VAL A 60 13.96 -32.97 -88.70
N LEU A 61 14.77 -32.92 -89.77
CA LEU A 61 15.96 -33.76 -89.94
C LEU A 61 17.19 -32.99 -89.49
N ILE A 62 17.87 -33.52 -88.47
CA ILE A 62 19.08 -32.94 -87.84
C ILE A 62 20.16 -34.02 -87.87
N SER A 63 21.43 -33.64 -87.98
CA SER A 63 22.54 -34.61 -88.01
C SER A 63 22.62 -35.43 -86.71
N ASP A 64 22.86 -36.74 -86.85
CA ASP A 64 22.95 -37.66 -85.71
C ASP A 64 24.04 -37.23 -84.70
N ASP A 65 25.18 -36.73 -85.20
CA ASP A 65 26.28 -36.21 -84.37
C ASP A 65 25.85 -35.04 -83.48
N LEU A 66 25.04 -34.11 -84.03
CA LEU A 66 24.51 -32.98 -83.26
C LEU A 66 23.46 -33.43 -82.23
N THR A 67 22.62 -34.43 -82.57
CA THR A 67 21.64 -34.97 -81.61
C THR A 67 22.28 -35.71 -80.44
N LEU A 68 23.37 -36.45 -80.69
CA LEU A 68 24.17 -37.12 -79.65
C LEU A 68 24.94 -36.11 -78.79
N LYS A 69 25.49 -35.07 -79.41
CA LYS A 69 26.15 -33.96 -78.70
C LYS A 69 25.17 -33.24 -77.76
N LEU A 70 23.94 -33.00 -78.22
CA LEU A 70 22.87 -32.41 -77.41
C LEU A 70 22.51 -33.29 -76.20
N GLU A 71 22.36 -34.61 -76.40
CA GLU A 71 22.07 -35.54 -75.30
C GLU A 71 23.21 -35.57 -74.27
N SER A 72 24.45 -35.75 -74.74
CA SER A 72 25.63 -35.87 -73.90
C SER A 72 25.84 -34.62 -73.05
N ASN A 73 25.78 -33.44 -73.67
CA ASN A 73 25.99 -32.18 -72.97
C ASN A 73 24.86 -31.87 -71.97
N SER A 74 23.61 -32.11 -72.36
CA SER A 74 22.45 -31.88 -71.47
C SER A 74 22.45 -32.84 -70.28
N SER A 75 22.79 -34.11 -70.50
CA SER A 75 22.94 -35.12 -69.44
C SER A 75 24.07 -34.79 -68.47
N THR A 76 25.21 -34.35 -69.00
CA THR A 76 26.39 -33.95 -68.21
C THR A 76 26.07 -32.75 -67.34
N LEU A 77 25.43 -31.71 -67.90
CA LEU A 77 24.99 -30.56 -67.13
C LEU A 77 23.98 -30.95 -66.05
N TRP A 78 22.98 -31.77 -66.37
CA TRP A 78 21.96 -32.20 -65.41
C TRP A 78 22.56 -32.96 -64.22
N ASN A 79 23.47 -33.92 -64.49
CA ASN A 79 24.14 -34.69 -63.45
C ASN A 79 25.09 -33.81 -62.60
N HIS A 80 25.83 -32.90 -63.24
CA HIS A 80 26.71 -31.95 -62.55
C HIS A 80 25.92 -31.07 -61.57
N ILE A 81 24.79 -30.53 -62.01
CA ILE A 81 23.89 -29.73 -61.16
C ILE A 81 23.32 -30.58 -60.01
N ALA A 82 22.88 -31.81 -60.29
CA ALA A 82 22.29 -32.70 -59.28
C ALA A 82 23.26 -33.01 -58.12
N VAL A 83 24.57 -33.03 -58.39
CA VAL A 83 25.62 -33.15 -57.36
C VAL A 83 25.76 -31.86 -56.56
N ILE A 84 25.88 -30.71 -57.23
CA ILE A 84 26.10 -29.40 -56.57
C ILE A 84 24.93 -29.04 -55.65
N ILE A 85 23.68 -29.26 -56.09
CA ILE A 85 22.46 -28.95 -55.32
C ILE A 85 22.47 -29.61 -53.93
N ARG A 86 23.02 -30.83 -53.81
CA ARG A 86 23.06 -31.57 -52.54
C ARG A 86 23.98 -30.93 -51.50
N THR A 87 25.02 -30.23 -51.93
CA THR A 87 26.02 -29.59 -51.06
C THR A 87 25.82 -28.09 -50.89
N GLU A 88 25.05 -27.46 -51.77
CA GLU A 88 24.83 -26.00 -51.75
C GLU A 88 23.99 -25.58 -50.53
N LYS A 89 24.32 -24.42 -49.94
CA LYS A 89 23.62 -23.85 -48.79
C LYS A 89 22.91 -22.54 -49.14
N ASP A 90 23.38 -21.79 -50.14
CA ASP A 90 22.76 -20.54 -50.57
C ASP A 90 21.47 -20.79 -51.37
N ILE A 91 20.35 -20.25 -50.87
CA ILE A 91 19.01 -20.38 -51.47
C ILE A 91 18.96 -19.74 -52.87
N ASN A 92 19.59 -18.58 -53.07
CA ASN A 92 19.57 -17.89 -54.35
C ASN A 92 20.35 -18.66 -55.41
N ARG A 93 21.49 -19.24 -55.01
CA ARG A 93 22.27 -20.13 -55.86
C ARG A 93 21.53 -21.43 -56.17
N LYS A 94 20.80 -22.00 -55.20
CA LYS A 94 19.92 -23.16 -55.42
C LYS A 94 18.83 -22.90 -56.46
N ILE A 95 18.18 -21.74 -56.42
CA ILE A 95 17.15 -21.38 -57.41
C ILE A 95 17.73 -21.37 -58.83
N ILE A 96 18.93 -20.84 -58.98
CA ILE A 96 19.62 -20.73 -60.28
C ILE A 96 20.13 -22.10 -60.76
N LEU A 97 20.59 -22.95 -59.84
CA LEU A 97 20.89 -24.36 -60.13
C LEU A 97 19.63 -25.09 -60.61
N VAL A 98 18.48 -24.92 -59.95
CA VAL A 98 17.20 -25.53 -60.35
C VAL A 98 16.75 -25.01 -61.72
N ARG A 99 16.88 -23.71 -62.01
CA ARG A 99 16.61 -23.15 -63.35
C ARG A 99 17.52 -23.71 -64.44
N SER A 100 18.81 -23.87 -64.12
CA SER A 100 19.78 -24.51 -65.02
C SER A 100 19.45 -25.99 -65.25
N GLN A 101 18.95 -26.68 -64.23
CA GLN A 101 18.52 -28.07 -64.30
C GLN A 101 17.25 -28.23 -65.13
N LEU A 102 16.33 -27.26 -65.04
CA LEU A 102 15.15 -27.19 -65.90
C LEU A 102 15.53 -26.96 -67.36
N PHE A 103 16.47 -26.06 -67.63
CA PHE A 103 16.99 -25.85 -68.99
C PHE A 103 17.62 -27.14 -69.54
N ALA A 104 18.46 -27.83 -68.78
CA ALA A 104 19.01 -29.13 -69.18
C ALA A 104 17.91 -30.18 -69.44
N THR A 105 16.87 -30.21 -68.61
CA THR A 105 15.72 -31.12 -68.78
C THR A 105 14.90 -30.80 -70.03
N LEU A 106 14.73 -29.51 -70.35
CA LEU A 106 14.09 -29.06 -71.58
C LEU A 106 14.90 -29.45 -72.83
N LEU A 107 16.23 -29.38 -72.77
CA LEU A 107 17.08 -29.85 -73.87
C LEU A 107 17.04 -31.38 -74.04
N LEU A 108 16.94 -32.14 -72.94
CA LEU A 108 16.67 -33.58 -72.99
C LEU A 108 15.27 -33.89 -73.57
N SER A 109 14.28 -33.04 -73.28
CA SER A 109 12.94 -33.10 -73.90
C SER A 109 13.00 -32.82 -75.41
N ILE A 110 13.80 -31.85 -75.85
CA ILE A 110 14.05 -31.57 -77.27
C ILE A 110 14.73 -32.76 -77.96
N HIS A 111 15.75 -33.35 -77.32
CA HIS A 111 16.40 -34.55 -77.84
C HIS A 111 15.40 -35.72 -77.95
N GLU A 112 14.52 -35.89 -76.96
CA GLU A 112 13.43 -36.87 -77.03
C GLU A 112 12.45 -36.57 -78.18
N ALA A 113 12.07 -35.31 -78.39
CA ALA A 113 11.19 -34.93 -79.48
C ALA A 113 11.77 -35.21 -80.87
N LEU A 114 13.10 -35.09 -81.01
CA LEU A 114 13.84 -35.42 -82.24
C LEU A 114 14.01 -36.94 -82.42
N ASN A 115 14.26 -37.67 -81.32
CA ASN A 115 14.50 -39.11 -81.28
C ASN A 115 13.54 -39.83 -80.31
N PRO A 116 12.25 -39.97 -80.66
CA PRO A 116 11.22 -40.44 -79.73
C PRO A 116 11.47 -41.89 -79.31
N SER A 117 11.52 -42.12 -78.00
CA SER A 117 11.57 -43.44 -77.36
C SER A 117 10.84 -43.37 -76.02
N ASP A 118 10.15 -44.43 -75.64
CA ASP A 118 9.39 -44.46 -74.39
C ASP A 118 10.32 -44.38 -73.18
N GLU A 119 11.52 -44.97 -73.24
CA GLU A 119 12.57 -44.83 -72.22
C GLU A 119 13.00 -43.36 -72.05
N ARG A 120 13.18 -42.63 -73.16
CA ARG A 120 13.59 -41.22 -73.15
C ARG A 120 12.46 -40.32 -72.62
N LYS A 121 11.21 -40.64 -72.91
CA LYS A 121 10.05 -39.93 -72.35
C LYS A 121 9.94 -40.14 -70.84
N LEU A 122 10.08 -41.38 -70.38
CA LEU A 122 10.09 -41.70 -68.95
C LEU A 122 11.25 -41.02 -68.23
N ARG A 123 12.43 -40.95 -68.87
CA ARG A 123 13.59 -40.21 -68.37
C ARG A 123 13.32 -38.71 -68.24
N SER A 124 12.75 -38.08 -69.27
CA SER A 124 12.39 -36.66 -69.24
C SER A 124 11.34 -36.37 -68.16
N PHE A 125 10.29 -37.19 -68.05
CA PHE A 125 9.28 -37.08 -67.00
C PHE A 125 9.87 -37.21 -65.59
N LYS A 126 10.75 -38.19 -65.38
CA LYS A 126 11.51 -38.35 -64.13
C LYS A 126 12.35 -37.13 -63.79
N CYS A 127 12.99 -36.50 -64.78
CA CYS A 127 13.78 -35.28 -64.56
C CYS A 127 12.90 -34.12 -64.07
N TYR A 128 11.70 -33.94 -64.64
CA TYR A 128 10.74 -32.94 -64.16
C TYR A 128 10.27 -33.21 -62.72
N ILE A 129 9.98 -34.47 -62.35
CA ILE A 129 9.61 -34.85 -60.97
C ILE A 129 10.75 -34.52 -59.99
N ILE A 130 12.00 -34.83 -60.35
CA ILE A 130 13.16 -34.54 -59.49
C ILE A 130 13.32 -33.03 -59.27
N ILE A 131 13.12 -32.21 -60.31
CA ILE A 131 13.15 -30.75 -60.20
C ILE A 131 12.05 -30.26 -59.26
N LEU A 132 10.81 -30.74 -59.43
CA LEU A 132 9.70 -30.41 -58.56
C LEU A 132 10.01 -30.79 -57.10
N LYS A 133 10.68 -31.93 -56.87
CA LYS A 133 11.03 -32.37 -55.51
C LYS A 133 12.02 -31.42 -54.85
N VAL A 134 13.02 -30.95 -55.59
CA VAL A 134 14.02 -30.00 -55.08
C VAL A 134 13.42 -28.62 -54.80
N ILE A 135 12.56 -28.12 -55.70
CA ILE A 135 12.02 -26.76 -55.56
C ILE A 135 10.98 -26.64 -54.44
N VAL A 136 10.21 -27.70 -54.19
CA VAL A 136 9.21 -27.75 -53.12
C VAL A 136 9.82 -27.58 -51.73
N ASP A 137 11.08 -27.98 -51.56
CA ASP A 137 11.81 -27.85 -50.30
C ASP A 137 12.53 -26.50 -50.14
N LEU A 138 12.50 -25.62 -51.15
CA LEU A 138 13.08 -24.27 -51.07
C LEU A 138 12.11 -23.30 -50.39
N LYS A 139 12.62 -22.51 -49.44
CA LYS A 139 11.84 -21.47 -48.75
C LYS A 139 11.70 -20.22 -49.64
N GLY A 140 10.48 -19.89 -50.06
CA GLY A 140 10.16 -18.70 -50.87
C GLY A 140 8.98 -18.93 -51.83
N SER A 141 8.25 -17.88 -52.21
CA SER A 141 7.14 -18.01 -53.17
C SER A 141 7.67 -18.10 -54.60
N HIS A 142 7.67 -19.31 -55.17
CA HIS A 142 8.05 -19.59 -56.56
C HIS A 142 6.88 -20.15 -57.38
N LYS A 143 5.65 -19.78 -57.01
CA LYS A 143 4.40 -20.35 -57.56
C LYS A 143 4.36 -20.37 -59.09
N ALA A 144 4.67 -19.24 -59.73
CA ALA A 144 4.69 -19.15 -61.20
C ALA A 144 5.76 -20.05 -61.86
N PHE A 145 6.87 -20.33 -61.16
CA PHE A 145 7.92 -21.20 -61.66
C PHE A 145 7.57 -22.68 -61.48
N ILE A 146 6.97 -23.05 -60.34
CA ILE A 146 6.45 -24.40 -60.07
C ILE A 146 5.33 -24.75 -61.07
N GLN A 147 4.39 -23.82 -61.29
CA GLN A 147 3.29 -24.02 -62.23
C GLN A 147 3.78 -24.32 -63.65
N ARG A 148 4.80 -23.60 -64.13
CA ARG A 148 5.40 -23.88 -65.45
C ARG A 148 6.01 -25.28 -65.54
N ILE A 149 6.68 -25.74 -64.48
CA ILE A 149 7.27 -27.08 -64.43
C ILE A 149 6.16 -28.15 -64.43
N GLN A 150 5.07 -27.92 -63.67
CA GLN A 150 3.88 -28.78 -63.67
C GLN A 150 3.23 -28.83 -65.06
N GLU A 151 3.07 -27.70 -65.76
CA GLU A 151 2.52 -27.67 -67.13
C GLU A 151 3.35 -28.52 -68.12
N HIS A 152 4.67 -28.53 -67.99
CA HIS A 152 5.53 -29.39 -68.80
C HIS A 152 5.41 -30.87 -68.41
N ALA A 153 5.36 -31.17 -67.10
CA ALA A 153 5.18 -32.51 -66.59
C ALA A 153 3.80 -33.11 -66.97
N ASP A 154 2.73 -32.32 -66.87
CA ASP A 154 1.36 -32.71 -67.24
C ASP A 154 1.24 -33.02 -68.74
N LYS A 155 1.88 -32.23 -69.61
CA LYS A 155 1.93 -32.50 -71.06
C LYS A 155 2.62 -33.83 -71.37
N LEU A 156 3.74 -34.10 -70.71
CA LEU A 156 4.45 -35.38 -70.87
C LEU A 156 3.66 -36.53 -70.26
N LEU A 157 2.98 -36.32 -69.14
CA LEU A 157 2.10 -37.30 -68.52
C LEU A 157 0.98 -37.70 -69.49
N GLY A 158 0.29 -36.74 -70.11
CA GLY A 158 -0.77 -37.03 -71.09
C GLY A 158 -0.27 -37.87 -72.29
N ILE A 159 0.92 -37.55 -72.81
CA ILE A 159 1.54 -38.34 -73.90
C ILE A 159 1.89 -39.77 -73.47
N LEU A 160 2.34 -39.94 -72.22
CA LEU A 160 2.67 -41.25 -71.66
C LEU A 160 1.39 -42.06 -71.35
N GLU A 161 0.32 -41.41 -70.90
CA GLU A 161 -0.98 -42.05 -70.63
C GLU A 161 -1.63 -42.58 -71.90
N GLU A 162 -1.60 -41.82 -73.01
CA GLU A 162 -2.11 -42.28 -74.31
C GLU A 162 -1.37 -43.51 -74.86
N LYS A 163 -0.13 -43.72 -74.42
CA LYS A 163 0.73 -44.83 -74.87
C LYS A 163 0.85 -45.96 -73.87
N PHE A 164 0.23 -45.85 -72.70
CA PHE A 164 0.42 -46.76 -71.58
C PHE A 164 0.14 -48.23 -71.96
N ASP A 165 -0.91 -48.46 -72.76
CA ASP A 165 -1.31 -49.81 -73.21
C ASP A 165 -0.26 -50.49 -74.12
N ASN A 166 0.69 -49.72 -74.66
CA ASN A 166 1.74 -50.21 -75.55
C ASN A 166 3.10 -50.39 -74.85
N PHE A 167 3.19 -50.14 -73.53
CA PHE A 167 4.44 -50.30 -72.79
C PHE A 167 4.76 -51.77 -72.51
N ASP A 168 6.05 -52.09 -72.45
CA ASP A 168 6.49 -53.33 -71.85
C ASP A 168 6.29 -53.32 -70.32
N GLN A 169 6.42 -54.48 -69.68
CA GLN A 169 6.15 -54.62 -68.24
C GLN A 169 7.04 -53.72 -67.39
N GLU A 170 8.31 -53.51 -67.77
CA GLU A 170 9.26 -52.69 -67.03
C GLU A 170 8.93 -51.20 -67.14
N ALA A 171 8.67 -50.70 -68.34
CA ALA A 171 8.23 -49.33 -68.59
C ALA A 171 6.86 -49.04 -67.95
N ALA A 172 5.95 -50.00 -67.93
CA ALA A 172 4.64 -49.87 -67.28
C ALA A 172 4.77 -49.74 -65.75
N ILE A 173 5.62 -50.53 -65.10
CA ILE A 173 5.90 -50.41 -63.66
C ILE A 173 6.58 -49.07 -63.36
N GLN A 174 7.59 -48.70 -64.14
CA GLN A 174 8.31 -47.44 -63.97
C GLN A 174 7.39 -46.24 -64.16
N PHE A 175 6.49 -46.28 -65.15
CA PHE A 175 5.52 -45.23 -65.38
C PHE A 175 4.54 -45.08 -64.21
N ARG A 176 3.95 -46.18 -63.72
CA ARG A 176 3.04 -46.13 -62.57
C ARG A 176 3.72 -45.56 -61.32
N LYS A 177 4.98 -45.92 -61.07
CA LYS A 177 5.78 -45.35 -59.97
C LYS A 177 6.01 -43.85 -60.13
N LEU A 178 6.41 -43.39 -61.32
CA LEU A 178 6.64 -41.96 -61.58
C LEU A 178 5.33 -41.15 -61.52
N LYS A 179 4.22 -41.72 -62.00
CA LYS A 179 2.88 -41.12 -61.93
C LYS A 179 2.43 -40.94 -60.47
N LEU A 180 2.65 -41.96 -59.63
CA LEU A 180 2.39 -41.88 -58.19
C LEU A 180 3.24 -40.79 -57.51
N GLU A 181 4.56 -40.81 -57.73
CA GLU A 181 5.48 -39.81 -57.16
C GLU A 181 5.11 -38.38 -57.59
N TYR A 182 4.70 -38.20 -58.85
CA TYR A 182 4.26 -36.91 -59.38
C TYR A 182 3.01 -36.39 -58.66
N PHE A 183 1.97 -37.21 -58.52
CA PHE A 183 0.74 -36.76 -57.87
C PHE A 183 0.89 -36.53 -56.38
N VAL A 184 1.71 -37.32 -55.66
CA VAL A 184 2.05 -37.05 -54.25
C VAL A 184 2.80 -35.73 -54.10
N LEU A 185 3.67 -35.40 -55.05
CA LEU A 185 4.40 -34.13 -55.05
C LEU A 185 3.50 -32.94 -55.38
N CYS A 186 2.57 -33.09 -56.33
CA CYS A 186 1.53 -32.09 -56.60
C CYS A 186 0.59 -31.91 -55.40
N LEU A 187 0.25 -32.98 -54.68
CA LEU A 187 -0.45 -32.91 -53.40
C LEU A 187 0.36 -32.09 -52.38
N GLN A 188 1.65 -32.37 -52.21
CA GLN A 188 2.53 -31.60 -51.31
C GLN A 188 2.58 -30.10 -51.69
N ILE A 189 2.72 -29.77 -52.98
CA ILE A 189 2.74 -28.40 -53.50
C ILE A 189 1.43 -27.68 -53.18
N THR A 190 0.30 -28.29 -53.51
CA THR A 190 -1.02 -27.67 -53.32
C THR A 190 -1.37 -27.49 -51.85
N LEU A 191 -0.95 -28.42 -50.99
CA LEU A 191 -1.04 -28.26 -49.54
C LEU A 191 -0.19 -27.08 -49.06
N LYS A 192 1.06 -26.92 -49.51
CA LYS A 192 1.88 -25.74 -49.15
C LYS A 192 1.29 -24.41 -49.64
N ASP A 193 0.58 -24.43 -50.77
CA ASP A 193 -0.07 -23.26 -51.36
C ASP A 193 -1.45 -22.93 -50.74
N GLY A 194 -1.97 -23.75 -49.81
CA GLY A 194 -3.27 -23.56 -49.18
C GLY A 194 -4.48 -24.00 -50.02
N ASP A 195 -4.29 -24.64 -51.18
CA ASP A 195 -5.39 -25.07 -52.05
C ASP A 195 -5.85 -26.51 -51.72
N LEU A 196 -6.70 -26.61 -50.70
CA LEU A 196 -7.22 -27.89 -50.20
C LEU A 196 -8.13 -28.64 -51.19
N LYS A 197 -8.75 -27.93 -52.14
CA LYS A 197 -9.61 -28.57 -53.16
C LYS A 197 -8.75 -29.31 -54.17
N MET A 198 -7.69 -28.67 -54.67
CA MET A 198 -6.74 -29.31 -55.58
C MET A 198 -5.95 -30.41 -54.89
N ALA A 199 -5.62 -30.25 -53.60
CA ALA A 199 -5.00 -31.31 -52.80
C ALA A 199 -5.85 -32.59 -52.79
N LYS A 200 -7.16 -32.51 -52.49
CA LYS A 200 -8.07 -33.66 -52.53
C LYS A 200 -8.15 -34.31 -53.92
N MET A 201 -8.09 -33.52 -54.99
CA MET A 201 -8.06 -34.05 -56.35
C MET A 201 -6.76 -34.82 -56.64
N TYR A 202 -5.61 -34.31 -56.21
CA TYR A 202 -4.33 -34.99 -56.41
C TYR A 202 -4.18 -36.25 -55.55
N ASP A 203 -4.70 -36.25 -54.32
CA ASP A 203 -4.78 -37.44 -53.46
C ASP A 203 -5.61 -38.55 -54.15
N ALA A 204 -6.78 -38.21 -54.70
CA ALA A 204 -7.60 -39.14 -55.45
C ALA A 204 -6.94 -39.66 -56.74
N ARG A 205 -6.19 -38.80 -57.45
CA ARG A 205 -5.47 -39.16 -58.69
C ARG A 205 -4.20 -39.96 -58.46
N ALA A 206 -3.59 -39.85 -57.27
CA ALA A 206 -2.45 -40.67 -56.90
C ALA A 206 -2.82 -42.16 -56.83
N GLU A 207 -4.10 -42.47 -56.57
CA GLU A 207 -4.64 -43.84 -56.53
C GLU A 207 -3.76 -44.80 -55.70
N ILE A 208 -3.31 -44.36 -54.53
CA ILE A 208 -2.35 -45.08 -53.66
C ILE A 208 -2.86 -46.50 -53.36
N GLU A 209 -4.15 -46.66 -53.05
CA GLU A 209 -4.79 -47.95 -52.74
C GLU A 209 -4.86 -48.90 -53.94
N LYS A 210 -4.83 -48.41 -55.18
CA LYS A 210 -4.85 -49.24 -56.39
C LYS A 210 -3.46 -49.67 -56.85
N ASN A 211 -2.41 -49.05 -56.32
CA ASN A 211 -1.02 -49.25 -56.71
C ASN A 211 -0.23 -50.06 -55.65
N ILE A 212 -0.90 -50.94 -54.90
CA ILE A 212 -0.28 -51.75 -53.83
C ILE A 212 0.88 -52.60 -54.37
N ASP A 213 0.76 -53.13 -55.58
CA ASP A 213 1.74 -54.00 -56.24
C ASP A 213 3.08 -53.33 -56.52
N ILE A 214 3.13 -52.00 -56.57
CA ILE A 214 4.35 -51.23 -56.82
C ILE A 214 4.88 -50.48 -55.59
N LEU A 215 4.15 -50.53 -54.46
CA LEU A 215 4.51 -49.87 -53.21
C LEU A 215 5.41 -50.77 -52.36
N ASN A 216 6.35 -50.15 -51.67
CA ASN A 216 7.11 -50.79 -50.60
C ASN A 216 6.97 -49.99 -49.29
N SER A 217 7.33 -50.61 -48.17
CA SER A 217 7.15 -50.01 -46.85
C SER A 217 7.83 -48.63 -46.71
N PRO A 218 9.10 -48.43 -47.14
CA PRO A 218 9.76 -47.13 -47.05
C PRO A 218 9.08 -46.04 -47.89
N LEU A 219 8.63 -46.36 -49.11
CA LEU A 219 7.97 -45.41 -50.00
C LEU A 219 6.63 -44.97 -49.43
N LEU A 220 5.81 -45.91 -48.95
CA LEU A 220 4.51 -45.58 -48.35
C LEU A 220 4.68 -44.70 -47.11
N LEU A 221 5.62 -45.04 -46.22
CA LEU A 221 5.87 -44.24 -45.01
C LEU A 221 6.38 -42.84 -45.34
N GLU A 222 7.19 -42.68 -46.39
CA GLU A 222 7.62 -41.37 -46.85
C GLU A 222 6.45 -40.57 -47.44
N ILE A 223 5.53 -41.20 -48.18
CA ILE A 223 4.29 -40.56 -48.64
C ILE A 223 3.47 -40.08 -47.43
N CYS A 224 3.20 -40.96 -46.45
CA CYS A 224 2.48 -40.61 -45.22
C CYS A 224 3.15 -39.45 -44.47
N ARG A 225 4.49 -39.45 -44.40
CA ARG A 225 5.27 -38.39 -43.76
C ARG A 225 5.18 -37.06 -44.50
N ILE A 226 5.25 -37.07 -45.83
CA ILE A 226 5.10 -35.89 -46.68
C ILE A 226 3.72 -35.25 -46.45
N VAL A 227 2.65 -36.05 -46.51
CA VAL A 227 1.28 -35.55 -46.32
C VAL A 227 1.08 -35.05 -44.88
N TYR A 228 1.57 -35.78 -43.87
CA TYR A 228 1.55 -35.34 -42.47
C TYR A 228 2.24 -33.98 -42.27
N ASN A 229 3.49 -33.85 -42.72
CA ASN A 229 4.26 -32.61 -42.56
C ASN A 229 3.60 -31.43 -43.27
N SER A 230 3.06 -31.66 -44.48
CA SER A 230 2.37 -30.63 -45.25
C SER A 230 1.08 -30.19 -44.57
N THR A 231 0.35 -31.12 -43.95
CA THR A 231 -0.85 -30.84 -43.17
C THR A 231 -0.52 -30.08 -41.89
N LEU A 232 0.60 -30.41 -41.23
CA LEU A 232 1.08 -29.68 -40.05
C LEU A 232 1.52 -28.25 -40.40
N GLU A 233 2.25 -28.06 -41.51
CA GLU A 233 2.69 -26.74 -41.98
C GLU A 233 1.50 -25.83 -42.28
N LEU A 234 0.45 -26.35 -42.93
CA LEU A 234 -0.81 -25.65 -43.17
C LEU A 234 -1.42 -25.04 -41.90
N GLN A 235 -1.44 -25.81 -40.81
CA GLN A 235 -1.99 -25.35 -39.52
C GLN A 235 -1.13 -24.30 -38.83
N VAL A 236 0.19 -24.35 -39.03
CA VAL A 236 1.12 -23.38 -38.45
C VAL A 236 1.05 -22.04 -39.21
N GLN A 237 0.67 -22.07 -40.49
CA GLN A 237 0.53 -20.88 -41.34
C GLN A 237 -0.82 -20.16 -41.14
N SER A 238 -1.88 -20.86 -40.73
CA SER A 238 -3.22 -20.30 -40.44
C SER A 238 -3.30 -19.60 -39.07
N LYS A 239 -2.36 -18.70 -38.75
CA LYS A 239 -2.28 -18.02 -37.44
C LYS A 239 -3.38 -17.00 -37.16
N ASP A 240 -4.11 -16.55 -38.18
CA ASP A 240 -5.23 -15.61 -38.04
C ASP A 240 -6.53 -16.26 -38.54
N GLY A 241 -7.24 -16.93 -37.62
CA GLY A 241 -8.56 -17.51 -37.88
C GLY A 241 -8.53 -18.83 -38.63
N ASN A 242 -8.47 -19.95 -37.89
CA ASN A 242 -8.74 -21.27 -38.46
C ASN A 242 -10.18 -21.30 -38.99
N ASP A 243 -10.36 -21.23 -40.31
CA ASP A 243 -11.66 -21.55 -40.91
C ASP A 243 -11.99 -23.02 -40.56
N PRO A 244 -13.12 -23.33 -39.89
CA PRO A 244 -13.48 -24.69 -39.50
C PRO A 244 -13.49 -25.67 -40.69
N THR A 245 -13.71 -25.13 -41.89
CA THR A 245 -13.65 -25.85 -43.16
C THR A 245 -12.26 -26.41 -43.48
N ASP A 246 -11.19 -25.67 -43.17
CA ASP A 246 -9.82 -26.06 -43.46
C ASP A 246 -9.29 -27.11 -42.47
N ILE A 247 -9.68 -27.02 -41.20
CA ILE A 247 -9.38 -28.06 -40.20
C ILE A 247 -10.12 -29.37 -40.53
N LYS A 248 -11.38 -29.28 -40.97
CA LYS A 248 -12.16 -30.46 -41.40
C LYS A 248 -11.51 -31.15 -42.60
N ASN A 249 -11.13 -30.38 -43.62
CA ASN A 249 -10.46 -30.90 -44.81
C ASN A 249 -9.09 -31.52 -44.48
N SER A 250 -8.33 -30.92 -43.56
CA SER A 250 -7.07 -31.47 -43.06
C SER A 250 -7.28 -32.78 -42.30
N SER A 251 -8.39 -32.90 -41.56
CA SER A 251 -8.75 -34.12 -40.84
C SER A 251 -9.11 -35.26 -41.79
N ASP A 252 -9.76 -34.98 -42.92
CA ASP A 252 -10.05 -35.99 -43.95
C ASP A 252 -8.75 -36.57 -44.55
N LEU A 253 -7.76 -35.71 -44.84
CA LEU A 253 -6.46 -36.15 -45.36
C LEU A 253 -5.69 -37.01 -44.34
N LEU A 254 -5.72 -36.64 -43.06
CA LEU A 254 -5.11 -37.46 -42.00
C LEU A 254 -5.83 -38.81 -41.83
N LYS A 255 -7.16 -38.88 -42.03
CA LYS A 255 -7.90 -40.16 -42.07
C LYS A 255 -7.48 -41.03 -43.26
N ASN A 256 -7.19 -40.44 -44.42
CA ASN A 256 -6.64 -41.17 -45.56
C ASN A 256 -5.26 -41.75 -45.25
N ILE A 257 -4.38 -40.99 -44.57
CA ILE A 257 -3.09 -41.52 -44.12
C ILE A 257 -3.25 -42.73 -43.21
N LEU A 258 -4.22 -42.72 -42.28
CA LEU A 258 -4.49 -43.89 -41.44
C LEU A 258 -4.93 -45.10 -42.25
N ARG A 259 -5.78 -44.92 -43.27
CA ARG A 259 -6.15 -45.99 -44.21
C ARG A 259 -4.94 -46.52 -44.96
N TYR A 260 -4.03 -45.65 -45.38
CA TYR A 260 -2.79 -46.06 -46.04
C TYR A 260 -1.90 -46.91 -45.12
N LEU A 261 -1.81 -46.55 -43.84
CA LEU A 261 -1.06 -47.33 -42.84
C LEU A 261 -1.71 -48.68 -42.49
N ASP A 262 -2.96 -48.92 -42.91
CA ASP A 262 -3.68 -50.19 -42.75
C ASP A 262 -3.63 -51.07 -44.02
N LEU A 263 -2.95 -50.63 -45.10
CA LEU A 263 -2.78 -51.42 -46.32
C LEU A 263 -1.88 -52.64 -46.09
N ASP A 264 -2.22 -53.76 -46.74
CA ASP A 264 -1.48 -55.03 -46.65
C ASP A 264 -0.21 -55.00 -47.52
N ILE A 265 0.82 -54.30 -47.01
CA ILE A 265 2.15 -54.20 -47.65
C ILE A 265 3.17 -54.98 -46.82
N GLU A 266 3.95 -55.82 -47.48
CA GLU A 266 4.99 -56.63 -46.85
C GLU A 266 5.95 -55.76 -46.01
N GLY A 267 6.16 -56.16 -44.76
CA GLY A 267 7.10 -55.50 -43.85
C GLY A 267 6.70 -54.12 -43.31
N LEU A 268 5.48 -53.61 -43.61
CA LEU A 268 5.05 -52.26 -43.20
C LEU A 268 5.00 -52.05 -41.69
N GLN A 269 4.28 -52.92 -40.96
CA GLN A 269 4.13 -52.79 -39.52
C GLN A 269 5.45 -53.05 -38.76
N SER A 270 6.35 -53.85 -39.33
CA SER A 270 7.68 -54.13 -38.77
C SER A 270 8.71 -53.02 -39.02
N HIS A 271 8.38 -52.01 -39.85
CA HIS A 271 9.32 -50.94 -40.17
C HIS A 271 9.48 -49.97 -38.99
N SER A 272 10.72 -49.54 -38.70
CA SER A 272 11.07 -48.73 -37.52
C SER A 272 10.25 -47.44 -37.37
N ASN A 273 9.91 -46.81 -38.49
CA ASN A 273 9.21 -45.52 -38.52
C ASN A 273 7.67 -45.63 -38.48
N TYR A 274 7.10 -46.84 -38.64
CA TYR A 274 5.65 -47.05 -38.73
C TYR A 274 4.92 -46.51 -37.49
N MET A 275 5.31 -46.98 -36.31
CA MET A 275 4.69 -46.60 -35.04
C MET A 275 4.81 -45.10 -34.75
N GLY A 276 5.95 -44.49 -35.10
CA GLY A 276 6.18 -43.05 -34.90
C GLY A 276 5.29 -42.18 -35.77
N ILE A 277 5.13 -42.55 -37.06
CA ILE A 277 4.24 -41.85 -37.99
C ILE A 277 2.78 -42.04 -37.58
N LYS A 278 2.37 -43.29 -37.28
CA LYS A 278 1.00 -43.59 -36.82
C LYS A 278 0.62 -42.78 -35.59
N PHE A 279 1.50 -42.73 -34.58
CA PHE A 279 1.29 -41.91 -33.37
C PHE A 279 1.14 -40.42 -33.69
N SER A 280 2.04 -39.87 -34.52
CA SER A 280 2.04 -38.45 -34.88
C SER A 280 0.76 -38.05 -35.62
N VAL A 281 0.31 -38.90 -36.56
CA VAL A 281 -0.92 -38.71 -37.32
C VAL A 281 -2.15 -38.79 -36.42
N LEU A 282 -2.24 -39.84 -35.57
CA LEU A 282 -3.37 -40.00 -34.63
C LEU A 282 -3.46 -38.83 -33.65
N THR A 283 -2.34 -38.35 -33.13
CA THR A 283 -2.28 -37.22 -32.20
C THR A 283 -2.78 -35.94 -32.87
N LEU A 284 -2.27 -35.62 -34.07
CA LEU A 284 -2.66 -34.43 -34.81
C LEU A 284 -4.13 -34.50 -35.24
N LEU A 285 -4.58 -35.65 -35.75
CA LEU A 285 -5.97 -35.87 -36.14
C LEU A 285 -6.91 -35.68 -34.96
N THR A 286 -6.62 -36.32 -33.82
CA THR A 286 -7.45 -36.22 -32.61
C THR A 286 -7.52 -34.77 -32.13
N LYS A 287 -6.39 -34.06 -32.11
CA LYS A 287 -6.35 -32.64 -31.76
C LYS A 287 -7.23 -31.79 -32.69
N ASN A 288 -7.17 -32.03 -33.99
CA ASN A 288 -7.99 -31.30 -34.98
C ASN A 288 -9.48 -31.53 -34.74
N LEU A 289 -9.86 -32.79 -34.54
CA LEU A 289 -11.24 -33.17 -34.29
C LEU A 289 -11.76 -32.50 -33.01
N ILE A 290 -10.95 -32.45 -31.95
CA ILE A 290 -11.28 -31.74 -30.69
C ILE A 290 -11.49 -30.24 -30.93
N VAL A 291 -10.72 -29.60 -31.80
CA VAL A 291 -10.90 -28.17 -32.13
C VAL A 291 -12.26 -27.91 -32.80
N THR A 292 -12.70 -28.80 -33.70
CA THR A 292 -13.93 -28.68 -34.51
C THR A 292 -15.20 -29.28 -33.88
N LEU A 293 -15.22 -29.46 -32.56
CA LEU A 293 -16.36 -30.06 -31.83
C LEU A 293 -17.58 -29.13 -31.76
N ASP A 294 -18.31 -29.01 -32.86
CA ASP A 294 -19.62 -28.33 -32.95
C ASP A 294 -20.76 -29.29 -33.36
N SER A 295 -20.47 -30.58 -33.67
CA SER A 295 -21.48 -31.56 -34.10
C SER A 295 -21.24 -32.97 -33.54
N GLU A 296 -22.32 -33.73 -33.30
CA GLU A 296 -22.28 -35.11 -32.76
C GLU A 296 -21.44 -36.08 -33.62
N SER A 297 -21.33 -35.87 -34.94
CA SER A 297 -20.61 -36.80 -35.82
C SER A 297 -19.10 -36.90 -35.54
N PHE A 298 -18.48 -35.81 -35.07
CA PHE A 298 -17.05 -35.78 -34.73
C PHE A 298 -16.77 -36.33 -33.32
N SER A 299 -17.80 -36.47 -32.48
CA SER A 299 -17.66 -37.02 -31.13
C SER A 299 -17.27 -38.49 -31.17
N ASN A 300 -17.98 -39.30 -31.97
CA ASN A 300 -17.69 -40.74 -32.13
C ASN A 300 -16.27 -41.00 -32.69
N ASP A 301 -15.81 -40.15 -33.61
CA ASP A 301 -14.46 -40.25 -34.16
C ASP A 301 -13.40 -39.90 -33.09
N CYS A 302 -13.62 -38.86 -32.27
CA CYS A 302 -12.73 -38.53 -31.16
C CYS A 302 -12.62 -39.69 -30.16
N ASP A 303 -13.76 -40.25 -29.74
CA ASP A 303 -13.80 -41.39 -28.82
C ASP A 303 -13.00 -42.59 -29.37
N LYS A 304 -13.22 -42.90 -30.66
CA LYS A 304 -12.50 -43.97 -31.36
C LYS A 304 -10.99 -43.73 -31.37
N TYR A 305 -10.53 -42.56 -31.80
CA TYR A 305 -9.08 -42.30 -31.93
C TYR A 305 -8.38 -42.15 -30.58
N ILE A 306 -9.06 -41.61 -29.55
CA ILE A 306 -8.55 -41.59 -28.18
C ILE A 306 -8.40 -43.02 -27.64
N ALA A 307 -9.37 -43.91 -27.88
CA ALA A 307 -9.26 -45.31 -27.48
C ALA A 307 -8.11 -46.04 -28.20
N ILE A 308 -7.89 -45.78 -29.49
CA ILE A 308 -6.75 -46.30 -30.24
C ILE A 308 -5.43 -45.77 -29.65
N LEU A 309 -5.33 -44.46 -29.42
CA LEU A 309 -4.13 -43.85 -28.83
C LEU A 309 -3.78 -44.45 -27.46
N LYS A 310 -4.76 -44.65 -26.58
CA LYS A 310 -4.56 -45.25 -25.26
C LYS A 310 -4.19 -46.73 -25.31
N SER A 311 -4.76 -47.50 -26.25
CA SER A 311 -4.51 -48.94 -26.36
C SER A 311 -3.17 -49.25 -27.02
N GLU A 312 -2.80 -48.54 -28.09
CA GLU A 312 -1.55 -48.76 -28.82
C GLU A 312 -0.35 -48.01 -28.24
N PHE A 313 -0.57 -46.84 -27.62
CA PHE A 313 0.49 -45.97 -27.09
C PHE A 313 0.30 -45.57 -25.60
N PRO A 314 0.01 -46.51 -24.68
CA PRO A 314 -0.30 -46.21 -23.28
C PRO A 314 0.85 -45.53 -22.50
N LYS A 315 2.08 -45.60 -22.99
CA LYS A 315 3.25 -44.96 -22.36
C LYS A 315 3.46 -43.50 -22.76
N LYS A 316 2.65 -42.97 -23.70
CA LYS A 316 2.76 -41.59 -24.20
C LYS A 316 1.78 -40.69 -23.46
N VAL A 317 2.28 -39.57 -22.93
CA VAL A 317 1.50 -38.64 -22.11
C VAL A 317 0.42 -37.92 -22.93
N GLU A 318 0.69 -37.68 -24.22
CA GLU A 318 -0.16 -36.97 -25.15
C GLU A 318 -1.53 -37.63 -25.33
N CYS A 319 -1.59 -38.96 -25.23
CA CYS A 319 -2.83 -39.73 -25.31
C CYS A 319 -3.82 -39.35 -24.19
N TYR A 320 -3.30 -39.09 -22.99
CA TYR A 320 -4.10 -38.74 -21.84
C TYR A 320 -4.42 -37.25 -21.80
N THR A 321 -3.47 -36.37 -22.20
CA THR A 321 -3.72 -34.93 -22.25
C THR A 321 -4.82 -34.59 -23.25
N LEU A 322 -4.80 -35.20 -24.45
CA LEU A 322 -5.85 -35.01 -25.45
C LEU A 322 -7.20 -35.54 -24.96
N ALA A 323 -7.22 -36.65 -24.23
CA ALA A 323 -8.45 -37.15 -23.62
C ALA A 323 -9.05 -36.17 -22.60
N ILE A 324 -8.22 -35.51 -21.80
CA ILE A 324 -8.68 -34.47 -20.85
C ILE A 324 -9.20 -33.23 -21.59
N GLU A 325 -8.49 -32.77 -22.62
CA GLU A 325 -8.93 -31.64 -23.45
C GLU A 325 -10.29 -31.93 -24.10
N TYR A 326 -10.48 -33.15 -24.60
CA TYR A 326 -11.74 -33.61 -25.16
C TYR A 326 -12.87 -33.62 -24.11
N MET A 327 -12.65 -34.24 -22.95
CA MET A 327 -13.64 -34.30 -21.86
C MET A 327 -14.06 -32.91 -21.38
N LYS A 328 -13.13 -31.95 -21.31
CA LYS A 328 -13.44 -30.56 -20.92
C LYS A 328 -14.30 -29.82 -21.94
N LYS A 329 -14.23 -30.18 -23.21
CA LYS A 329 -15.07 -29.58 -24.26
C LYS A 329 -16.46 -30.21 -24.35
N GLN A 330 -16.66 -31.40 -23.79
CA GLN A 330 -18.00 -31.99 -23.69
C GLN A 330 -18.83 -31.21 -22.66
N ASN A 331 -19.99 -30.68 -23.05
CA ASN A 331 -20.91 -29.95 -22.16
C ASN A 331 -21.69 -30.91 -21.23
N ASN A 332 -21.00 -31.59 -20.31
CA ASN A 332 -21.63 -32.57 -19.41
C ASN A 332 -21.33 -32.32 -17.91
N PRO A 333 -22.00 -31.35 -17.27
CA PRO A 333 -21.52 -30.72 -16.05
C PRO A 333 -21.39 -31.60 -14.80
N ASN A 334 -22.05 -32.76 -14.71
CA ASN A 334 -22.22 -33.46 -13.43
C ASN A 334 -21.27 -34.65 -13.17
N SER A 335 -20.42 -35.06 -14.13
CA SER A 335 -19.51 -36.21 -13.96
C SER A 335 -18.11 -36.04 -14.59
N ILE A 336 -17.81 -34.87 -15.17
CA ILE A 336 -16.56 -34.65 -15.92
C ILE A 336 -15.34 -34.75 -15.00
N ASN A 337 -15.41 -34.27 -13.76
CA ASN A 337 -14.26 -34.28 -12.86
C ASN A 337 -13.82 -35.70 -12.48
N ASP A 338 -14.77 -36.62 -12.25
CA ASP A 338 -14.46 -38.01 -11.93
C ASP A 338 -13.84 -38.74 -13.12
N LEU A 339 -14.36 -38.51 -14.33
CA LEU A 339 -13.79 -39.06 -15.56
C LEU A 339 -12.38 -38.52 -15.85
N ILE A 340 -12.15 -37.22 -15.62
CA ILE A 340 -10.82 -36.61 -15.73
C ILE A 340 -9.89 -37.20 -14.67
N GLN A 341 -10.36 -37.37 -13.43
CA GLN A 341 -9.60 -38.00 -12.35
C GLN A 341 -9.17 -39.43 -12.74
N GLU A 342 -10.09 -40.27 -13.19
CA GLU A 342 -9.79 -41.63 -13.66
C GLU A 342 -8.76 -41.62 -14.80
N ASN A 343 -8.90 -40.70 -15.75
CA ASN A 343 -7.96 -40.57 -16.86
C ASN A 343 -6.56 -40.13 -16.41
N ILE A 344 -6.46 -39.21 -15.44
CA ILE A 344 -5.19 -38.81 -14.83
C ILE A 344 -4.58 -39.98 -14.05
N MET A 345 -5.39 -40.75 -13.32
CA MET A 345 -4.91 -41.94 -12.61
C MET A 345 -4.34 -42.98 -13.58
N GLN A 346 -5.02 -43.24 -14.71
CA GLN A 346 -4.50 -44.11 -15.77
C GLN A 346 -3.18 -43.57 -16.36
N MET A 347 -3.07 -42.25 -16.54
CA MET A 347 -1.85 -41.59 -16.99
C MET A 347 -0.69 -41.83 -16.01
N ILE A 348 -0.92 -41.60 -14.72
CA ILE A 348 0.07 -41.81 -13.65
C ILE A 348 0.51 -43.29 -13.62
N VAL A 349 -0.42 -44.23 -13.83
CA VAL A 349 -0.10 -45.67 -13.84
C VAL A 349 0.76 -46.06 -15.04
N SER A 350 0.47 -45.53 -16.22
CA SER A 350 0.96 -46.06 -17.50
C SER A 350 2.20 -45.34 -18.05
N VAL A 351 2.37 -44.06 -17.73
CA VAL A 351 3.45 -43.21 -18.27
C VAL A 351 4.65 -43.20 -17.31
N ASN A 352 5.87 -43.09 -17.86
CA ASN A 352 7.04 -42.80 -17.04
C ASN A 352 6.90 -41.40 -16.43
N THR A 353 6.54 -41.35 -15.16
CA THR A 353 6.18 -40.09 -14.50
C THR A 353 7.40 -39.22 -14.23
N SER A 354 8.59 -39.79 -14.05
CA SER A 354 9.82 -39.02 -13.83
C SER A 354 10.14 -38.08 -14.99
N GLU A 355 10.00 -38.57 -16.23
CA GLU A 355 10.25 -37.80 -17.45
C GLU A 355 9.14 -36.80 -17.79
N ASN A 356 7.91 -37.05 -17.32
CA ASN A 356 6.72 -36.30 -17.72
C ASN A 356 6.03 -35.56 -16.56
N LEU A 357 6.71 -35.43 -15.41
CA LEU A 357 6.12 -34.91 -14.17
C LEU A 357 5.44 -33.55 -14.36
N ASP A 358 6.05 -32.64 -15.11
CA ASP A 358 5.50 -31.30 -15.32
C ASP A 358 4.16 -31.30 -16.05
N LEU A 359 3.99 -32.19 -17.04
CA LEU A 359 2.73 -32.33 -17.77
C LEU A 359 1.67 -32.98 -16.88
N VAL A 360 2.06 -34.00 -16.11
CA VAL A 360 1.17 -34.65 -15.13
C VAL A 360 0.67 -33.65 -14.08
N LEU A 361 1.58 -32.87 -13.49
CA LEU A 361 1.23 -31.83 -12.50
C LEU A 361 0.36 -30.74 -13.11
N ARG A 362 0.59 -30.32 -14.37
CA ARG A 362 -0.30 -29.37 -15.06
C ARG A 362 -1.72 -29.91 -15.20
N CYS A 363 -1.88 -31.18 -15.58
CA CYS A 363 -3.20 -31.81 -15.66
C CYS A 363 -3.89 -31.86 -14.30
N ILE A 364 -3.17 -32.24 -13.25
CA ILE A 364 -3.72 -32.32 -11.89
C ILE A 364 -4.08 -30.93 -11.34
N ASN A 365 -3.24 -29.92 -11.57
CA ASN A 365 -3.53 -28.55 -11.16
C ASN A 365 -4.78 -28.01 -11.85
N SER A 366 -4.94 -28.29 -13.15
CA SER A 366 -6.14 -27.88 -13.87
C SER A 366 -7.40 -28.63 -13.42
N LEU A 367 -7.30 -29.88 -12.97
CA LEU A 367 -8.42 -30.55 -12.29
C LEU A 367 -8.70 -29.88 -10.92
N SER A 368 -7.65 -29.51 -10.19
CA SER A 368 -7.74 -28.91 -8.85
C SER A 368 -8.43 -27.55 -8.82
N GLU A 369 -8.42 -26.82 -9.93
CA GLU A 369 -9.18 -25.56 -10.11
C GLU A 369 -10.70 -25.79 -10.00
N ASN A 370 -11.20 -26.95 -10.46
CA ASN A 370 -12.61 -27.32 -10.43
C ASN A 370 -12.97 -28.19 -9.23
N SER A 371 -12.13 -29.17 -8.90
CA SER A 371 -12.28 -30.09 -7.77
C SER A 371 -10.92 -30.33 -7.12
N THR A 372 -10.63 -29.58 -6.06
CA THR A 372 -9.37 -29.73 -5.33
C THR A 372 -9.25 -31.10 -4.67
N LYS A 373 -10.36 -31.69 -4.20
CA LYS A 373 -10.38 -33.04 -3.64
C LYS A 373 -9.90 -34.10 -4.65
N SER A 374 -10.44 -34.07 -5.87
CA SER A 374 -10.06 -35.00 -6.95
C SER A 374 -8.60 -34.83 -7.37
N GLY A 375 -8.12 -33.58 -7.45
CA GLY A 375 -6.71 -33.30 -7.71
C GLY A 375 -5.78 -33.81 -6.61
N ASN A 376 -6.16 -33.63 -5.36
CA ASN A 376 -5.40 -34.12 -4.21
C ASN A 376 -5.30 -35.65 -4.19
N ILE A 377 -6.37 -36.38 -4.52
CA ILE A 377 -6.32 -37.85 -4.67
C ILE A 377 -5.26 -38.26 -5.71
N CYS A 378 -5.19 -37.56 -6.84
CA CYS A 378 -4.20 -37.83 -7.88
C CYS A 378 -2.77 -37.52 -7.41
N LEU A 379 -2.56 -36.41 -6.70
CA LEU A 379 -1.26 -36.04 -6.13
C LEU A 379 -0.80 -37.04 -5.07
N ASP A 380 -1.71 -37.45 -4.20
CA ASP A 380 -1.42 -38.41 -3.12
C ASP A 380 -1.09 -39.78 -3.73
N TYR A 381 -1.86 -40.24 -4.72
CA TYR A 381 -1.54 -41.48 -5.43
C TYR A 381 -0.18 -41.42 -6.13
N LEU A 382 0.10 -40.31 -6.83
CA LEU A 382 1.38 -40.07 -7.48
C LEU A 382 2.54 -40.14 -6.48
N LEU A 383 2.42 -39.43 -5.36
CA LEU A 383 3.45 -39.35 -4.34
C LEU A 383 3.72 -40.70 -3.68
N PHE A 384 2.67 -41.42 -3.26
CA PHE A 384 2.82 -42.63 -2.46
C PHE A 384 3.07 -43.90 -3.28
N ASN A 385 2.75 -43.93 -4.58
CA ASN A 385 2.84 -45.15 -5.39
C ASN A 385 3.85 -45.10 -6.54
N LYS A 386 4.32 -43.90 -6.95
CA LYS A 386 5.18 -43.75 -8.14
C LYS A 386 6.52 -43.09 -7.89
N ILE A 387 6.71 -42.47 -6.74
CA ILE A 387 7.94 -41.77 -6.38
C ILE A 387 8.65 -42.57 -5.29
N ASP A 388 9.93 -42.86 -5.50
CA ASP A 388 10.78 -43.42 -4.45
C ASP A 388 11.44 -42.27 -3.66
N PRO A 389 11.12 -42.09 -2.37
CA PRO A 389 11.66 -41.00 -1.55
C PRO A 389 13.19 -40.94 -1.47
N GLN A 390 13.89 -42.06 -1.69
CA GLN A 390 15.35 -42.11 -1.60
C GLN A 390 16.05 -41.63 -2.88
N THR A 391 15.52 -42.02 -4.04
CA THR A 391 16.11 -41.79 -5.36
C THR A 391 15.52 -40.56 -6.07
N ASP A 392 14.22 -40.30 -5.89
CA ASP A 392 13.45 -39.26 -6.58
C ASP A 392 13.15 -38.04 -5.69
N HIS A 393 14.03 -37.73 -4.73
CA HIS A 393 13.79 -36.73 -3.69
C HIS A 393 13.39 -35.33 -4.23
N ASN A 394 14.00 -34.88 -5.32
CA ASN A 394 13.65 -33.59 -5.95
C ASN A 394 12.23 -33.59 -6.54
N LEU A 395 11.78 -34.72 -7.08
CA LEU A 395 10.43 -34.87 -7.64
C LEU A 395 9.41 -34.92 -6.50
N LEU A 396 9.73 -35.62 -5.41
CA LEU A 396 8.94 -35.65 -4.18
C LEU A 396 8.69 -34.23 -3.68
N GLU A 397 9.73 -33.42 -3.50
CA GLU A 397 9.58 -32.04 -3.02
C GLU A 397 8.69 -31.18 -3.92
N LYS A 398 8.81 -31.33 -5.25
CA LYS A 398 7.96 -30.62 -6.20
C LYS A 398 6.48 -31.00 -6.07
N ILE A 399 6.19 -32.28 -5.85
CA ILE A 399 4.82 -32.76 -5.62
C ILE A 399 4.30 -32.24 -4.28
N LEU A 400 5.13 -32.23 -3.22
CA LEU A 400 4.76 -31.67 -1.91
C LEU A 400 4.34 -30.20 -2.01
N ILE A 401 5.16 -29.35 -2.67
CA ILE A 401 4.82 -27.94 -2.87
C ILE A 401 3.50 -27.81 -3.63
N THR A 402 3.33 -28.62 -4.68
CA THR A 402 2.10 -28.60 -5.49
C THR A 402 0.89 -28.98 -4.66
N ARG A 403 0.98 -30.02 -3.81
CA ARG A 403 -0.10 -30.47 -2.92
C ARG A 403 -0.49 -29.43 -1.88
N PHE A 404 0.48 -28.76 -1.26
CA PHE A 404 0.20 -27.66 -0.35
C PHE A 404 -0.39 -26.45 -1.08
N TYR A 405 0.11 -26.14 -2.29
CA TYR A 405 -0.40 -25.03 -3.10
C TYR A 405 -1.86 -25.24 -3.53
N THR A 406 -2.18 -26.39 -4.14
CA THR A 406 -3.56 -26.69 -4.59
C THR A 406 -4.56 -26.65 -3.44
N THR A 407 -4.15 -27.14 -2.27
CA THR A 407 -5.03 -27.24 -1.10
C THR A 407 -5.21 -25.88 -0.41
N THR A 408 -4.14 -25.12 -0.20
CA THR A 408 -4.22 -23.79 0.45
C THR A 408 -4.87 -22.72 -0.44
N GLN A 409 -4.79 -22.87 -1.77
CA GLN A 409 -5.42 -21.97 -2.76
C GLN A 409 -6.76 -22.50 -3.29
N SER A 410 -7.32 -23.52 -2.64
CA SER A 410 -8.57 -24.15 -3.05
C SER A 410 -9.72 -23.16 -3.11
N LYS A 411 -10.48 -23.21 -4.21
CA LYS A 411 -11.77 -22.50 -4.36
C LYS A 411 -12.98 -23.41 -4.11
N SER A 412 -12.79 -24.73 -4.15
CA SER A 412 -13.86 -25.74 -4.07
C SER A 412 -14.09 -26.30 -2.66
N MET A 413 -13.08 -26.23 -1.80
CA MET A 413 -13.11 -26.74 -0.42
C MET A 413 -13.31 -25.59 0.57
N THR A 414 -14.04 -25.87 1.65
CA THR A 414 -14.15 -24.99 2.81
C THR A 414 -12.84 -24.96 3.61
N GLU A 415 -12.65 -23.92 4.43
CA GLU A 415 -11.46 -23.78 5.29
C GLU A 415 -11.21 -24.99 6.19
N ARG A 416 -12.29 -25.61 6.72
CA ARG A 416 -12.18 -26.83 7.55
C ARG A 416 -11.70 -28.02 6.74
N GLU A 417 -12.26 -28.24 5.55
CA GLU A 417 -11.84 -29.34 4.68
C GLU A 417 -10.39 -29.19 4.21
N VAL A 418 -9.92 -27.95 3.98
CA VAL A 418 -8.51 -27.66 3.67
C VAL A 418 -7.60 -28.13 4.80
N ILE A 419 -7.95 -27.79 6.05
CA ILE A 419 -7.18 -28.16 7.24
C ILE A 419 -7.20 -29.68 7.46
N GLU A 420 -8.36 -30.32 7.39
CA GLU A 420 -8.51 -31.77 7.55
C GLU A 420 -7.68 -32.53 6.50
N SER A 421 -7.76 -32.11 5.24
CA SER A 421 -6.97 -32.67 4.13
C SER A 421 -5.47 -32.55 4.37
N LEU A 422 -4.99 -31.40 4.85
CA LEU A 422 -3.57 -31.22 5.16
C LEU A 422 -3.16 -32.01 6.40
N LYS A 423 -3.99 -32.11 7.45
CA LYS A 423 -3.69 -32.93 8.65
C LYS A 423 -3.55 -34.41 8.28
N GLU A 424 -4.51 -34.94 7.52
CA GLU A 424 -4.48 -36.32 7.05
C GLU A 424 -3.25 -36.58 6.18
N PHE A 425 -2.99 -35.70 5.20
CA PHE A 425 -1.83 -35.80 4.32
C PHE A 425 -0.49 -35.81 5.09
N ASN A 426 -0.32 -34.89 6.05
CA ASN A 426 0.91 -34.82 6.84
C ASN A 426 1.15 -36.07 7.68
N SER A 427 0.09 -36.67 8.24
CA SER A 427 0.22 -37.93 9.00
C SER A 427 0.74 -39.10 8.16
N GLN A 428 0.43 -39.10 6.85
CA GLN A 428 0.95 -40.07 5.89
C GLN A 428 2.37 -39.70 5.45
N LEU A 429 2.64 -38.41 5.25
CA LEU A 429 3.92 -37.87 4.85
C LEU A 429 5.04 -38.18 5.86
N GLU A 430 4.77 -38.06 7.16
CA GLU A 430 5.73 -38.40 8.23
C GLU A 430 6.26 -39.83 8.14
N ARG A 431 5.46 -40.76 7.60
CA ARG A 431 5.87 -42.16 7.41
C ARG A 431 6.69 -42.39 6.14
N LEU A 432 6.57 -41.50 5.16
CA LEU A 432 7.21 -41.60 3.85
C LEU A 432 8.61 -40.95 3.82
N ILE A 433 8.77 -39.84 4.54
CA ILE A 433 10.01 -39.05 4.52
C ILE A 433 11.14 -39.81 5.21
N THR A 434 12.20 -40.12 4.46
CA THR A 434 13.41 -40.78 4.96
C THR A 434 14.64 -39.86 5.00
N LYS A 435 14.59 -38.73 4.31
CA LYS A 435 15.61 -37.67 4.27
C LYS A 435 14.94 -36.33 4.56
N ASP A 436 15.63 -35.44 5.27
CA ASP A 436 15.12 -34.10 5.56
C ASP A 436 14.76 -33.35 4.26
N ILE A 437 13.60 -32.68 4.25
CA ILE A 437 13.16 -31.82 3.14
C ILE A 437 14.10 -30.62 3.03
N SER A 438 14.41 -30.20 1.81
CA SER A 438 15.22 -29.00 1.57
C SER A 438 14.61 -27.73 2.19
N ILE A 439 15.48 -26.84 2.65
CA ILE A 439 15.09 -25.56 3.27
C ILE A 439 14.23 -24.72 2.32
N SER A 440 14.52 -24.75 1.02
CA SER A 440 13.72 -24.03 0.00
C SER A 440 12.28 -24.52 -0.07
N THR A 441 12.09 -25.84 -0.01
CA THR A 441 10.76 -26.45 -0.07
C THR A 441 9.98 -26.21 1.22
N VAL A 442 10.64 -26.35 2.37
CA VAL A 442 10.07 -25.98 3.68
C VAL A 442 9.63 -24.52 3.70
N SER A 443 10.47 -23.61 3.22
CA SER A 443 10.16 -22.18 3.18
C SER A 443 8.94 -21.87 2.30
N ALA A 444 8.82 -22.54 1.14
CA ALA A 444 7.66 -22.40 0.26
C ALA A 444 6.37 -22.89 0.95
N ILE A 445 6.39 -24.07 1.58
CA ILE A 445 5.25 -24.65 2.30
C ILE A 445 4.84 -23.75 3.48
N ILE A 446 5.80 -23.30 4.29
CA ILE A 446 5.54 -22.40 5.42
C ILE A 446 4.98 -21.06 4.94
N THR A 447 5.43 -20.54 3.79
CA THR A 447 4.86 -19.31 3.21
C THR A 447 3.40 -19.49 2.80
N LEU A 448 3.04 -20.64 2.22
CA LEU A 448 1.65 -20.97 1.86
C LEU A 448 0.77 -21.09 3.12
N ILE A 449 1.26 -21.80 4.14
CA ILE A 449 0.61 -21.93 5.46
C ILE A 449 0.43 -20.54 6.09
N TRP A 450 1.48 -19.72 6.10
CA TRP A 450 1.45 -18.38 6.66
C TRP A 450 0.41 -17.49 5.99
N ASN A 451 0.39 -17.45 4.66
CA ASN A 451 -0.53 -16.60 3.91
C ASN A 451 -2.00 -17.03 4.12
N SER A 452 -2.26 -18.34 4.11
CA SER A 452 -3.59 -18.88 4.37
C SER A 452 -4.03 -18.64 5.82
N GLY A 453 -3.14 -18.84 6.80
CA GLY A 453 -3.41 -18.58 8.21
C GLY A 453 -3.68 -17.10 8.49
N LYS A 454 -2.92 -16.19 7.86
CA LYS A 454 -3.15 -14.74 7.97
C LYS A 454 -4.46 -14.32 7.31
N ASN A 455 -4.90 -14.99 6.26
CA ASN A 455 -6.21 -14.75 5.67
C ASN A 455 -7.33 -15.13 6.66
N MET A 456 -7.20 -16.28 7.34
CA MET A 456 -8.13 -16.73 8.38
C MET A 456 -8.15 -15.79 9.60
N GLU A 457 -6.99 -15.26 10.02
CA GLU A 457 -6.94 -14.23 11.07
C GLU A 457 -7.71 -12.96 10.66
N LYS A 458 -7.57 -12.51 9.39
CA LYS A 458 -8.29 -11.33 8.88
C LYS A 458 -9.80 -11.53 8.83
N THR A 459 -10.26 -12.75 8.62
CA THR A 459 -11.69 -13.12 8.66
C THR A 459 -12.19 -13.47 10.07
N ASN A 460 -11.35 -13.31 11.10
CA ASN A 460 -11.61 -13.69 12.51
C ASN A 460 -11.83 -15.19 12.75
N ASN A 461 -11.43 -16.05 11.82
CA ASN A 461 -11.47 -17.51 11.95
C ASN A 461 -10.21 -18.04 12.70
N TYR A 462 -10.04 -17.62 13.95
CA TYR A 462 -8.81 -17.87 14.72
C TYR A 462 -8.55 -19.35 15.01
N GLN A 463 -9.58 -20.17 15.20
CA GLN A 463 -9.42 -21.61 15.46
C GLN A 463 -8.83 -22.33 14.24
N GLN A 464 -9.27 -21.99 13.04
CA GLN A 464 -8.75 -22.52 11.79
C GLN A 464 -7.29 -22.06 11.56
N ALA A 465 -6.98 -20.80 11.89
CA ALA A 465 -5.62 -20.30 11.83
C ALA A 465 -4.67 -21.06 12.79
N ILE A 466 -5.13 -21.37 14.01
CA ILE A 466 -4.40 -22.18 14.99
C ILE A 466 -4.05 -23.55 14.41
N ASP A 467 -5.05 -24.24 13.84
CA ASP A 467 -4.84 -25.56 13.25
C ASP A 467 -3.80 -25.52 12.12
N LEU A 468 -3.83 -24.47 11.29
CA LEU A 468 -2.92 -24.32 10.17
C LEU A 468 -1.50 -23.97 10.60
N TYR A 469 -1.32 -23.08 11.58
CA TYR A 469 0.01 -22.79 12.14
C TYR A 469 0.60 -24.00 12.87
N THR A 470 -0.25 -24.81 13.51
CA THR A 470 0.18 -26.07 14.13
C THR A 470 0.77 -27.04 13.09
N ILE A 471 0.17 -27.11 11.89
CA ILE A 471 0.72 -27.89 10.78
C ILE A 471 2.12 -27.38 10.39
N GLY A 472 2.30 -26.05 10.28
CA GLY A 472 3.61 -25.46 9.96
C GLY A 472 4.67 -25.67 11.05
N LEU A 473 4.26 -26.03 12.27
CA LEU A 473 5.14 -26.30 13.40
C LEU A 473 5.50 -27.77 13.59
N LEU A 474 4.95 -28.69 12.77
CA LEU A 474 5.36 -30.09 12.76
C LEU A 474 6.88 -30.23 12.52
N ASP A 475 7.51 -31.23 13.14
CA ASP A 475 8.97 -31.39 13.12
C ASP A 475 9.53 -31.54 11.70
N ILE A 476 8.77 -32.15 10.78
CA ILE A 476 9.13 -32.31 9.36
C ILE A 476 9.33 -30.97 8.63
N PHE A 477 8.74 -29.88 9.12
CA PHE A 477 8.89 -28.53 8.55
C PHE A 477 9.65 -27.59 9.48
N SER A 478 9.52 -27.74 10.79
CA SER A 478 10.00 -26.75 11.75
C SER A 478 11.42 -27.01 12.25
N LYS A 479 11.96 -28.22 12.09
CA LYS A 479 13.29 -28.59 12.56
C LYS A 479 14.37 -27.81 11.79
N GLY A 480 15.07 -26.92 12.47
CA GLY A 480 16.14 -26.10 11.88
C GLY A 480 15.65 -24.94 10.99
N TYR A 481 14.34 -24.66 10.95
CA TYR A 481 13.80 -23.54 10.20
C TYR A 481 13.97 -22.22 10.95
N VAL A 482 14.64 -21.25 10.31
CA VAL A 482 15.06 -19.97 10.92
C VAL A 482 13.87 -19.16 11.45
N ASP A 483 12.74 -19.17 10.73
CA ASP A 483 11.56 -18.35 11.09
C ASP A 483 10.51 -19.12 11.94
N LYS A 484 10.87 -20.22 12.60
CA LYS A 484 9.95 -20.99 13.47
C LYS A 484 9.28 -20.09 14.52
N ALA A 485 10.04 -19.18 15.14
CA ALA A 485 9.55 -18.23 16.12
C ALA A 485 8.46 -17.29 15.57
N LYS A 486 8.47 -16.98 14.28
CA LYS A 486 7.44 -16.16 13.63
C LYS A 486 6.10 -16.88 13.60
N LEU A 487 6.09 -18.17 13.28
CA LEU A 487 4.89 -19.02 13.35
C LEU A 487 4.39 -19.17 14.79
N GLN A 488 5.29 -19.43 15.74
CA GLN A 488 4.93 -19.55 17.16
C GLN A 488 4.30 -18.26 17.71
N ARG A 489 4.84 -17.08 17.38
CA ARG A 489 4.23 -15.79 17.76
C ARG A 489 2.85 -15.57 17.14
N ALA A 490 2.65 -15.96 15.88
CA ALA A 490 1.33 -15.88 15.25
C ALA A 490 0.32 -16.82 15.94
N LEU A 491 0.75 -18.05 16.25
CA LEU A 491 -0.04 -19.02 16.99
C LEU A 491 -0.42 -18.52 18.40
N ILE A 492 0.55 -17.98 19.16
CA ILE A 492 0.30 -17.34 20.47
C ILE A 492 -0.72 -16.21 20.34
N ASN A 493 -0.59 -15.35 19.32
CA ASN A 493 -1.54 -14.26 19.11
C ASN A 493 -2.95 -14.78 18.79
N CYS A 494 -3.11 -15.87 18.03
CA CYS A 494 -4.40 -16.50 17.82
C CYS A 494 -4.98 -17.08 19.11
N TYR A 495 -4.17 -17.74 19.95
CA TYR A 495 -4.60 -18.23 21.25
C TYR A 495 -5.08 -17.10 22.18
N ILE A 496 -4.39 -15.95 22.19
CA ILE A 496 -4.83 -14.76 22.92
C ILE A 496 -6.20 -14.29 22.41
N LYS A 497 -6.45 -14.32 21.10
CA LYS A 497 -7.72 -13.87 20.51
C LYS A 497 -8.93 -14.77 20.80
N ILE A 498 -8.70 -16.00 21.24
CA ILE A 498 -9.75 -16.94 21.67
C ILE A 498 -9.70 -17.19 23.18
N ASP A 499 -9.01 -16.33 23.93
CA ASP A 499 -8.84 -16.39 25.39
C ASP A 499 -8.26 -17.71 25.91
N ASN A 500 -7.45 -18.40 25.09
CA ASN A 500 -6.78 -19.65 25.46
C ASN A 500 -5.34 -19.39 25.94
N TYR A 501 -5.22 -18.79 27.13
CA TYR A 501 -3.94 -18.35 27.69
C TYR A 501 -3.00 -19.50 28.07
N GLU A 502 -3.54 -20.68 28.42
CA GLU A 502 -2.74 -21.87 28.74
C GLU A 502 -1.92 -22.33 27.54
N ASN A 503 -2.55 -22.46 26.36
CA ASN A 503 -1.86 -22.87 25.14
C ASN A 503 -0.92 -21.77 24.61
N ALA A 504 -1.25 -20.49 24.84
CA ALA A 504 -0.34 -19.39 24.55
C ALA A 504 0.98 -19.52 25.34
N LYS A 505 0.89 -19.78 26.65
CA LYS A 505 2.06 -20.04 27.52
C LYS A 505 2.82 -21.28 27.11
N TYR A 506 2.12 -22.39 26.88
CA TYR A 506 2.75 -23.64 26.43
C TYR A 506 3.53 -23.45 25.12
N THR A 507 2.95 -22.73 24.15
CA THR A 507 3.63 -22.42 22.89
C THR A 507 4.85 -21.53 23.10
N TYR A 508 4.74 -20.53 23.97
CA TYR A 508 5.88 -19.70 24.37
C TYR A 508 6.98 -20.54 25.02
N ASP A 509 6.62 -21.50 25.88
CA ASP A 509 7.58 -22.36 26.58
C ASP A 509 8.38 -23.28 25.66
N LEU A 510 7.80 -23.66 24.51
CA LEU A 510 8.45 -24.41 23.44
C LEU A 510 9.38 -23.58 22.55
N MET A 511 9.40 -22.25 22.67
CA MET A 511 10.31 -21.39 21.92
C MET A 511 11.75 -21.55 22.41
N SER A 512 12.73 -21.30 21.53
CA SER A 512 14.14 -21.30 21.94
C SER A 512 14.42 -20.18 22.97
N PRO A 513 15.46 -20.29 23.81
CA PRO A 513 15.80 -19.23 24.77
C PRO A 513 15.96 -17.86 24.11
N GLN A 514 16.63 -17.80 22.96
CA GLN A 514 16.82 -16.57 22.19
C GLN A 514 15.49 -15.98 21.70
N ASP A 515 14.57 -16.83 21.24
CA ASP A 515 13.27 -16.37 20.74
C ASP A 515 12.31 -15.95 21.87
N LYS A 516 12.44 -16.53 23.06
CA LYS A 516 11.70 -16.12 24.27
C LYS A 516 12.06 -14.71 24.71
N GLU A 517 13.35 -14.36 24.59
CA GLU A 517 13.90 -13.05 24.96
C GLU A 517 13.66 -11.96 23.90
N SER A 518 13.19 -12.33 22.70
CA SER A 518 12.82 -11.33 21.68
C SER A 518 11.69 -10.43 22.19
N PRO A 519 11.77 -9.09 22.02
CA PRO A 519 10.77 -8.14 22.51
C PRO A 519 9.35 -8.47 22.09
N LEU A 520 9.13 -8.91 20.84
CA LEU A 520 7.79 -9.23 20.33
C LEU A 520 7.19 -10.47 20.99
N SER A 521 8.02 -11.42 21.43
CA SER A 521 7.57 -12.61 22.15
C SER A 521 7.19 -12.23 23.58
N LEU A 522 8.03 -11.41 24.22
CA LEU A 522 7.76 -10.82 25.53
C LEU A 522 6.49 -9.97 25.55
N LEU A 523 6.23 -9.20 24.48
CA LEU A 523 4.99 -8.42 24.34
C LEU A 523 3.74 -9.32 24.32
N LEU A 524 3.81 -10.48 23.66
CA LEU A 524 2.66 -11.40 23.61
C LEU A 524 2.39 -12.04 24.97
N ILE A 525 3.43 -12.48 25.67
CA ILE A 525 3.25 -13.08 27.00
C ILE A 525 2.89 -12.02 28.06
N LEU A 526 3.32 -10.77 27.88
CA LEU A 526 2.84 -9.62 28.66
C LEU A 526 1.32 -9.43 28.51
N LYS A 527 0.79 -9.51 27.28
CA LYS A 527 -0.67 -9.43 27.08
C LYS A 527 -1.38 -10.53 27.85
N VAL A 528 -0.86 -11.76 27.77
CA VAL A 528 -1.41 -12.90 28.53
C VAL A 528 -1.41 -12.60 30.04
N SER A 529 -0.31 -12.10 30.61
CA SER A 529 -0.24 -11.81 32.05
C SER A 529 -1.15 -10.64 32.48
N ILE A 530 -1.41 -9.68 31.59
CA ILE A 530 -2.36 -8.58 31.83
C ILE A 530 -3.80 -9.14 31.90
N GLU A 531 -4.20 -9.96 30.93
CA GLU A 531 -5.55 -10.57 30.90
C GLU A 531 -5.79 -11.47 32.13
N GLU A 532 -4.77 -12.20 32.58
CA GLU A 532 -4.82 -13.00 33.81
C GLU A 532 -4.70 -12.16 35.11
N LYS A 533 -4.55 -10.84 35.00
CA LYS A 533 -4.38 -9.89 36.12
C LYS A 533 -3.16 -10.20 37.00
N ASN A 534 -2.13 -10.85 36.44
CA ASN A 534 -0.86 -11.08 37.11
C ASN A 534 0.08 -9.90 36.84
N TYR A 535 -0.15 -8.80 37.54
CA TYR A 535 0.57 -7.54 37.33
C TYR A 535 2.05 -7.61 37.73
N ASP A 536 2.41 -8.39 38.75
CA ASP A 536 3.81 -8.58 39.16
C ASP A 536 4.64 -9.21 38.03
N GLN A 537 4.08 -10.22 37.35
CA GLN A 537 4.72 -10.85 36.20
C GLN A 537 4.73 -9.90 34.99
N SER A 538 3.68 -9.10 34.82
CA SER A 538 3.60 -8.11 33.75
C SER A 538 4.72 -7.06 33.85
N ILE A 539 5.04 -6.59 35.06
CA ILE A 539 6.17 -5.68 35.30
C ILE A 539 7.50 -6.33 34.91
N LYS A 540 7.73 -7.59 35.29
CA LYS A 540 8.97 -8.31 34.89
C LYS A 540 9.12 -8.42 33.38
N TYR A 541 8.03 -8.66 32.64
CA TYR A 541 8.08 -8.68 31.18
C TYR A 541 8.34 -7.29 30.59
N LEU A 542 7.77 -6.23 31.17
CA LEU A 542 8.07 -4.85 30.76
C LEU A 542 9.55 -4.50 30.97
N GLU A 543 10.13 -4.87 32.13
CA GLU A 543 11.56 -4.70 32.43
C GLU A 543 12.44 -5.51 31.45
N ALA A 544 12.02 -6.73 31.11
CA ALA A 544 12.71 -7.56 30.13
C ALA A 544 12.67 -6.92 28.72
N ILE A 545 11.52 -6.38 28.28
CA ILE A 545 11.41 -5.65 27.01
C ILE A 545 12.29 -4.40 27.03
N GLN A 546 12.31 -3.67 28.16
CA GLN A 546 13.09 -2.45 28.32
C GLN A 546 14.59 -2.70 28.19
N SER A 547 15.09 -3.77 28.84
CA SER A 547 16.50 -4.15 28.87
C SER A 547 16.96 -4.94 27.64
N ALA A 548 16.03 -5.34 26.75
CA ALA A 548 16.33 -6.16 25.60
C ALA A 548 17.29 -5.44 24.61
N PRO A 549 18.39 -6.08 24.17
CA PRO A 549 19.43 -5.45 23.35
C PRO A 549 19.05 -5.35 21.85
N TYR A 550 17.76 -5.45 21.52
CA TYR A 550 17.27 -5.49 20.14
C TYR A 550 16.88 -4.09 19.66
N GLU A 551 17.13 -3.82 18.37
CA GLU A 551 16.84 -2.52 17.75
C GLU A 551 15.35 -2.12 17.83
N ASN A 552 14.44 -3.10 17.80
CA ASN A 552 12.99 -2.90 17.85
C ASN A 552 12.40 -2.90 19.28
N SER A 553 13.24 -2.97 20.31
CA SER A 553 12.80 -3.07 21.70
C SER A 553 12.06 -1.82 22.17
N LEU A 554 12.46 -0.63 21.70
CA LEU A 554 11.82 0.63 22.03
C LEU A 554 10.41 0.73 21.46
N GLU A 555 10.21 0.45 20.16
CA GLU A 555 8.88 0.44 19.54
C GLU A 555 7.99 -0.64 20.18
N THR A 556 8.58 -1.79 20.52
CA THR A 556 7.86 -2.85 21.22
C THR A 556 7.44 -2.42 22.63
N LEU A 557 8.28 -1.67 23.35
CA LEU A 557 7.95 -1.13 24.67
C LEU A 557 6.81 -0.10 24.58
N ILE A 558 6.78 0.76 23.56
CA ILE A 558 5.66 1.68 23.32
C ILE A 558 4.35 0.89 23.13
N LEU A 559 4.39 -0.18 22.31
CA LEU A 559 3.24 -1.07 22.15
C LEU A 559 2.85 -1.73 23.47
N ALA A 560 3.82 -2.17 24.28
CA ALA A 560 3.59 -2.78 25.58
C ALA A 560 2.87 -1.84 26.56
N VAL A 561 3.34 -0.60 26.71
CA VAL A 561 2.70 0.43 27.53
C VAL A 561 1.24 0.65 27.10
N SER A 562 0.98 0.64 25.78
CA SER A 562 -0.38 0.79 25.26
C SER A 562 -1.34 -0.35 25.62
N GLN A 563 -0.84 -1.52 26.04
CA GLN A 563 -1.66 -2.65 26.49
C GLN A 563 -2.00 -2.57 27.98
N CYS A 564 -1.28 -1.76 28.78
CA CYS A 564 -1.44 -1.71 30.23
C CYS A 564 -2.68 -0.94 30.73
N LYS A 565 -3.53 -0.45 29.82
CA LYS A 565 -4.60 0.54 30.06
C LYS A 565 -5.62 0.17 31.15
N GLU A 566 -5.78 -1.11 31.42
CA GLU A 566 -6.75 -1.61 32.41
C GLU A 566 -6.32 -1.35 33.86
N ASN A 567 -5.02 -1.12 34.10
CA ASN A 567 -4.48 -0.88 35.42
C ASN A 567 -3.58 0.37 35.42
N THR A 568 -3.93 1.35 36.24
CA THR A 568 -3.23 2.65 36.32
C THR A 568 -1.81 2.50 36.83
N ASP A 569 -1.59 1.75 37.91
CA ASP A 569 -0.25 1.55 38.48
C ASP A 569 0.68 0.84 37.49
N LEU A 570 0.17 -0.18 36.79
CA LEU A 570 0.91 -0.87 35.74
C LEU A 570 1.25 0.08 34.58
N THR A 571 0.29 0.90 34.14
CA THR A 571 0.52 1.90 33.07
C THR A 571 1.58 2.92 33.47
N VAL A 572 1.53 3.42 34.71
CA VAL A 572 2.51 4.35 35.27
C VAL A 572 3.91 3.72 35.29
N ASN A 573 4.02 2.49 35.78
CA ASN A 573 5.29 1.76 35.81
C ASN A 573 5.85 1.53 34.40
N ALA A 574 5.00 1.07 33.48
CA ALA A 574 5.37 0.84 32.08
C ALA A 574 5.87 2.13 31.41
N LEU A 575 5.18 3.26 31.63
CA LEU A 575 5.56 4.56 31.08
C LEU A 575 6.89 5.07 31.69
N ASN A 576 7.13 4.83 32.97
CA ASN A 576 8.40 5.16 33.61
C ASN A 576 9.58 4.34 33.01
N LEU A 577 9.38 3.06 32.74
CA LEU A 577 10.37 2.21 32.06
C LEU A 577 10.64 2.72 30.63
N LEU A 578 9.61 3.16 29.92
CA LEU A 578 9.75 3.77 28.60
C LEU A 578 10.61 5.02 28.63
N PHE A 579 10.33 5.97 29.54
CA PHE A 579 11.19 7.16 29.71
C PHE A 579 12.63 6.80 30.03
N THR A 580 12.84 5.84 30.94
CA THR A 580 14.18 5.38 31.33
C THR A 580 14.95 4.80 30.12
N LYS A 581 14.29 4.02 29.26
CA LYS A 581 14.91 3.49 28.03
C LYS A 581 15.26 4.61 27.04
N ILE A 582 14.36 5.56 26.87
CA ILE A 582 14.54 6.75 26.01
C ILE A 582 15.64 7.68 26.53
N GLU A 583 15.93 7.69 27.82
CA GLU A 583 17.04 8.41 28.43
C GLU A 583 18.39 7.73 28.17
N ASN A 584 18.42 6.40 28.20
CA ASN A 584 19.65 5.61 28.02
C ASN A 584 20.04 5.42 26.55
N GLU A 585 19.11 5.49 25.60
CA GLU A 585 19.37 5.28 24.18
C GLU A 585 19.56 6.58 23.39
N HIS A 586 20.68 6.71 22.68
CA HIS A 586 20.88 7.78 21.69
C HIS A 586 20.11 7.47 20.40
N GLN A 587 18.99 8.15 20.21
CA GLN A 587 18.13 7.96 19.03
C GLN A 587 18.67 8.72 17.81
N SER A 588 18.76 8.02 16.68
CA SER A 588 19.00 8.63 15.35
C SER A 588 17.84 9.55 14.97
N ASP A 589 18.11 10.64 14.25
CA ASP A 589 17.11 11.67 13.93
C ASP A 589 15.84 11.12 13.25
N ALA A 590 15.98 10.13 12.37
CA ALA A 590 14.84 9.50 11.70
C ALA A 590 13.88 8.73 12.64
N LYS A 591 14.37 8.21 13.77
CA LYS A 591 13.57 7.43 14.74
C LYS A 591 12.92 8.31 15.81
N VAL A 592 13.46 9.51 16.05
CA VAL A 592 12.95 10.43 17.07
C VAL A 592 11.49 10.78 16.79
N HIS A 593 11.12 11.07 15.54
CA HIS A 593 9.74 11.41 15.17
C HIS A 593 8.75 10.27 15.44
N ALA A 594 9.09 9.05 15.03
CA ALA A 594 8.24 7.87 15.17
C ALA A 594 7.95 7.49 16.63
N VAL A 595 8.88 7.80 17.55
CA VAL A 595 8.77 7.50 18.99
C VAL A 595 8.11 8.63 19.78
N THR A 596 8.35 9.88 19.38
CA THR A 596 7.95 11.07 20.14
C THR A 596 6.45 11.21 20.29
N ILE A 597 5.70 11.13 19.19
CA ILE A 597 4.25 11.32 19.22
C ILE A 597 3.57 10.23 20.08
N PRO A 598 3.88 8.92 19.90
CA PRO A 598 3.33 7.89 20.78
C PRO A 598 3.69 8.09 22.26
N THR A 599 4.93 8.49 22.56
CA THR A 599 5.39 8.68 23.95
C THR A 599 4.61 9.80 24.65
N LEU A 600 4.43 10.95 23.99
CA LEU A 600 3.65 12.06 24.53
C LEU A 600 2.16 11.71 24.67
N SER A 601 1.61 11.02 23.66
CA SER A 601 0.22 10.55 23.70
C SER A 601 -0.04 9.59 24.87
N LEU A 602 0.89 8.66 25.13
CA LEU A 602 0.82 7.75 26.28
C LEU A 602 0.96 8.51 27.61
N SER A 603 1.82 9.53 27.67
CA SER A 603 1.99 10.37 28.85
C SER A 603 0.72 11.16 29.17
N ARG A 604 0.16 11.82 28.17
CA ARG A 604 -1.13 12.51 28.25
C ARG A 604 -2.25 11.56 28.68
N TYR A 605 -2.35 10.40 28.04
CA TYR A 605 -3.35 9.39 28.39
C TYR A 605 -3.23 8.93 29.85
N THR A 606 -1.99 8.67 30.32
CA THR A 606 -1.74 8.22 31.70
C THR A 606 -2.11 9.31 32.72
N ILE A 607 -1.77 10.57 32.43
CA ILE A 607 -2.19 11.72 33.26
C ILE A 607 -3.72 11.82 33.30
N GLN A 608 -4.40 11.69 32.15
CA GLN A 608 -5.86 11.72 32.09
C GLN A 608 -6.51 10.57 32.88
N LEU A 609 -5.92 9.36 32.82
CA LEU A 609 -6.36 8.20 33.58
C LEU A 609 -6.29 8.46 35.09
N ILE A 610 -5.17 9.03 35.57
CA ILE A 610 -4.99 9.41 36.97
C ILE A 610 -5.99 10.50 37.38
N MET A 611 -6.15 11.53 36.56
CA MET A 611 -7.08 12.63 36.84
C MET A 611 -8.53 12.14 36.94
N LYS A 612 -8.95 11.26 36.02
CA LYS A 612 -10.28 10.64 36.06
C LYS A 612 -10.49 9.78 37.30
N LEU A 613 -9.51 8.94 37.66
CA LEU A 613 -9.57 8.17 38.90
C LEU A 613 -9.68 9.04 40.14
N SER A 614 -9.01 10.19 40.12
CA SER A 614 -9.07 11.18 41.20
C SER A 614 -10.45 11.87 41.27
N GLU A 615 -11.12 12.06 40.15
CA GLU A 615 -12.51 12.54 40.11
C GLU A 615 -13.48 11.50 40.66
N ASP A 616 -13.30 10.23 40.28
CA ASP A 616 -14.18 9.12 40.71
C ASP A 616 -13.99 8.75 42.20
N SER A 617 -12.75 8.83 42.70
CA SER A 617 -12.36 8.34 44.04
C SER A 617 -12.16 9.46 45.08
N GLY A 618 -12.22 10.72 44.67
CA GLY A 618 -12.09 11.89 45.54
C GLY A 618 -10.64 12.31 45.86
N THR A 619 -10.51 13.24 46.80
CA THR A 619 -9.26 13.96 47.12
C THR A 619 -8.13 13.05 47.60
N ASP A 620 -8.41 11.97 48.33
CA ASP A 620 -7.38 11.06 48.83
C ASP A 620 -6.63 10.35 47.69
N ALA A 621 -7.36 9.92 46.65
CA ALA A 621 -6.75 9.33 45.47
C ALA A 621 -5.91 10.34 44.68
N PHE A 622 -6.37 11.59 44.60
CA PHE A 622 -5.59 12.66 44.00
C PHE A 622 -4.26 12.87 44.73
N LEU A 623 -4.27 12.94 46.07
CA LEU A 623 -3.08 13.12 46.88
C LEU A 623 -2.12 11.93 46.76
N TYR A 624 -2.64 10.70 46.67
CA TYR A 624 -1.83 9.50 46.45
C TYR A 624 -1.06 9.56 45.12
N TYR A 625 -1.72 9.97 44.02
CA TYR A 625 -1.08 10.04 42.70
C TYR A 625 -0.39 11.38 42.40
N PHE A 626 -0.49 12.38 43.28
CA PHE A 626 0.09 13.70 43.08
C PHE A 626 1.60 13.67 42.76
N PRO A 627 2.45 12.89 43.47
CA PRO A 627 3.87 12.76 43.12
C PRO A 627 4.09 12.17 41.73
N THR A 628 3.25 11.21 41.34
CA THR A 628 3.28 10.56 40.02
C THR A 628 2.93 11.55 38.91
N LEU A 629 1.89 12.38 39.09
CA LEU A 629 1.52 13.43 38.14
C LEU A 629 2.67 14.41 37.91
N ILE A 630 3.33 14.86 38.98
CA ILE A 630 4.49 15.74 38.90
C ILE A 630 5.60 15.07 38.09
N ASN A 631 5.97 13.84 38.45
CA ASN A 631 7.05 13.12 37.78
C ASN A 631 6.75 12.90 36.28
N LEU A 632 5.51 12.55 35.92
CA LEU A 632 5.12 12.39 34.51
C LEU A 632 5.18 13.71 33.73
N LEU A 633 4.75 14.82 34.33
CA LEU A 633 4.88 16.15 33.73
C LEU A 633 6.36 16.56 33.57
N GLN A 634 7.19 16.32 34.58
CA GLN A 634 8.63 16.60 34.55
C GLN A 634 9.36 15.79 33.47
N LYS A 635 9.06 14.49 33.36
CA LYS A 635 9.64 13.62 32.33
C LYS A 635 9.19 14.04 30.93
N SER A 636 7.91 14.39 30.77
CA SER A 636 7.37 14.90 29.50
C SER A 636 8.04 16.22 29.09
N TYR A 637 8.25 17.13 30.05
CA TYR A 637 8.97 18.39 29.84
C TYR A 637 10.43 18.14 29.44
N SER A 638 11.17 17.35 30.23
CA SER A 638 12.59 17.05 29.98
C SER A 638 12.79 16.40 28.62
N TYR A 639 11.86 15.52 28.22
CA TYR A 639 11.86 14.90 26.90
C TYR A 639 11.65 15.93 25.79
N LEU A 640 10.64 16.79 25.89
CA LEU A 640 10.36 17.85 24.92
C LEU A 640 11.51 18.88 24.81
N GLU A 641 12.08 19.30 25.95
CA GLU A 641 13.20 20.23 26.01
C GLU A 641 14.42 19.66 25.29
N ARG A 642 14.75 18.39 25.54
CA ARG A 642 15.86 17.70 24.87
C ARG A 642 15.68 17.66 23.36
N ILE A 643 14.46 17.40 22.88
CA ILE A 643 14.22 17.37 21.43
C ILE A 643 14.31 18.77 20.82
N LYS A 644 13.79 19.80 21.51
CA LYS A 644 13.92 21.22 21.11
C LYS A 644 15.39 21.64 21.02
N LEU A 645 16.20 21.37 22.05
CA LEU A 645 17.64 21.68 22.08
C LEU A 645 18.43 20.96 20.99
N SER A 646 18.01 19.76 20.62
CA SER A 646 18.68 18.99 19.57
C SER A 646 18.33 19.47 18.16
N ASN A 647 17.46 20.47 17.99
CA ASN A 647 16.88 20.90 16.70
C ASN A 647 16.29 19.74 15.87
N LYS A 648 15.95 18.62 16.52
CA LYS A 648 15.46 17.38 15.88
C LYS A 648 13.97 17.43 15.57
N LEU A 649 13.30 18.51 15.94
CA LEU A 649 11.93 18.81 15.56
C LEU A 649 11.86 20.24 15.06
N GLY A 650 11.37 20.42 13.83
CA GLY A 650 10.81 21.70 13.45
C GLY A 650 9.52 21.88 14.24
N ILE A 651 9.50 22.75 15.25
CA ILE A 651 8.25 23.25 15.83
C ILE A 651 7.71 24.29 14.83
N GLY A 652 7.30 23.81 13.65
CA GLY A 652 7.10 24.62 12.46
C GLY A 652 5.63 24.96 12.23
N SER A 653 5.41 26.21 11.84
CA SER A 653 4.18 26.78 11.28
C SER A 653 3.49 25.90 10.24
N GLU A 654 2.19 26.14 10.07
CA GLU A 654 1.14 25.36 9.37
C GLU A 654 1.42 24.93 7.90
N GLU A 655 2.64 25.08 7.38
CA GLU A 655 3.01 24.87 5.97
C GLU A 655 3.95 23.68 5.68
N LYS A 656 4.32 22.85 6.68
CA LYS A 656 5.04 21.58 6.43
C LYS A 656 4.17 20.36 6.76
N SER A 657 4.43 19.26 6.04
CA SER A 657 3.62 18.03 6.00
C SER A 657 3.06 17.61 7.38
N PRO A 658 1.78 17.21 7.45
CA PRO A 658 1.03 17.06 8.71
C PRO A 658 1.44 15.85 9.58
N THR A 659 2.43 15.07 9.18
CA THR A 659 2.80 13.80 9.83
C THR A 659 3.96 13.89 10.82
N ASP A 660 4.76 14.96 10.80
CA ASP A 660 6.12 14.93 11.41
C ASP A 660 6.41 16.04 12.43
N ILE A 661 5.39 16.78 12.89
CA ILE A 661 5.54 17.94 13.78
C ILE A 661 4.76 17.72 15.07
N ILE A 662 5.42 17.87 16.23
CA ILE A 662 4.70 17.99 17.50
C ILE A 662 3.81 19.23 17.40
N SER A 663 2.50 19.03 17.51
CA SER A 663 1.55 20.13 17.50
C SER A 663 1.80 21.07 18.69
N ILE A 664 1.75 22.37 18.44
CA ILE A 664 1.71 23.42 19.47
C ILE A 664 0.63 23.12 20.53
N ASN A 665 -0.50 22.54 20.10
CA ASN A 665 -1.61 22.17 20.96
C ASN A 665 -1.22 21.08 21.99
N GLU A 666 -0.22 20.24 21.69
CA GLU A 666 0.23 19.20 22.62
C GLU A 666 1.04 19.81 23.77
N ILE A 667 1.94 20.75 23.47
CA ILE A 667 2.68 21.51 24.50
C ILE A 667 1.71 22.36 25.33
N GLU A 668 0.76 23.03 24.67
CA GLU A 668 -0.31 23.79 25.35
C GLU A 668 -1.12 22.90 26.29
N TRP A 669 -1.42 21.66 25.89
CA TRP A 669 -2.17 20.73 26.75
C TRP A 669 -1.41 20.40 28.03
N PHE A 670 -0.11 20.11 27.96
CA PHE A 670 0.71 19.86 29.16
C PHE A 670 0.80 21.11 30.05
N ALA A 671 1.00 22.30 29.47
CA ALA A 671 1.02 23.56 30.20
C ALA A 671 -0.32 23.82 30.92
N SER A 672 -1.43 23.67 30.21
CA SER A 672 -2.78 23.86 30.74
C SER A 672 -3.10 22.85 31.83
N THR A 673 -2.65 21.60 31.68
CA THR A 673 -2.85 20.54 32.68
C THR A 673 -2.09 20.86 33.96
N ALA A 674 -0.82 21.25 33.87
CA ALA A 674 -0.03 21.69 35.01
C ALA A 674 -0.66 22.93 35.71
N TYR A 675 -1.11 23.91 34.92
CA TYR A 675 -1.84 25.08 35.45
C TYR A 675 -3.11 24.66 36.21
N ASN A 676 -3.95 23.82 35.61
CA ASN A 676 -5.22 23.38 36.21
C ASN A 676 -5.02 22.54 37.48
N ILE A 677 -4.01 21.66 37.50
CA ILE A 677 -3.63 20.92 38.71
C ILE A 677 -3.23 21.91 39.82
N SER A 678 -2.47 22.95 39.49
CA SER A 678 -2.07 23.99 40.45
C SER A 678 -3.28 24.76 40.98
N VAL A 679 -4.23 25.12 40.11
CA VAL A 679 -5.50 25.76 40.52
C VAL A 679 -6.28 24.86 41.47
N LYS A 680 -6.43 23.57 41.14
CA LYS A 680 -7.15 22.59 41.98
C LYS A 680 -6.55 22.53 43.38
N CYS A 681 -5.22 22.48 43.49
CA CYS A 681 -4.53 22.47 44.77
C CYS A 681 -4.87 23.68 45.64
N ILE A 682 -5.02 24.86 45.02
CA ILE A 682 -5.32 26.12 45.72
C ILE A 682 -6.80 26.25 46.06
N SER A 683 -7.69 25.83 45.16
CA SER A 683 -9.15 25.98 45.33
C SER A 683 -9.71 24.99 46.35
N GLU A 684 -9.13 23.80 46.43
CA GLU A 684 -9.53 22.75 47.39
C GLU A 684 -8.69 22.77 48.68
N GLU A 685 -7.76 23.73 48.82
CA GLU A 685 -6.88 23.88 49.99
C GLU A 685 -6.12 22.60 50.35
N LEU A 686 -5.56 21.93 49.34
CA LEU A 686 -4.87 20.66 49.50
C LEU A 686 -3.53 20.85 50.24
N SER A 687 -3.15 19.85 51.05
CA SER A 687 -1.90 19.83 51.82
C SER A 687 -0.64 19.54 50.99
N VAL A 688 -0.56 20.13 49.79
CA VAL A 688 0.57 19.99 48.85
C VAL A 688 1.06 21.36 48.41
N ASN A 689 2.34 21.49 48.06
CA ASN A 689 2.88 22.73 47.51
C ASN A 689 2.83 22.70 45.96
N PRO A 690 1.93 23.48 45.32
CA PRO A 690 1.80 23.48 43.85
C PRO A 690 2.87 24.32 43.13
N LEU A 691 3.83 24.95 43.83
CA LEU A 691 4.85 25.81 43.21
C LEU A 691 5.65 25.10 42.12
N ASN A 692 6.00 23.83 42.33
CA ASN A 692 6.75 23.06 41.34
C ASN A 692 5.91 22.78 40.07
N ILE A 693 4.60 22.62 40.22
CA ILE A 693 3.71 22.31 39.09
C ILE A 693 3.43 23.57 38.28
N ILE A 694 3.17 24.71 38.94
CA ILE A 694 2.98 25.96 38.22
C ILE A 694 4.26 26.38 37.50
N GLN A 695 5.44 26.06 38.08
CA GLN A 695 6.71 26.27 37.40
C GLN A 695 6.80 25.42 36.13
N LEU A 696 6.37 24.15 36.16
CA LEU A 696 6.30 23.31 34.95
C LEU A 696 5.35 23.89 33.89
N ALA A 697 4.22 24.48 34.30
CA ALA A 697 3.33 25.17 33.35
C ALA A 697 4.06 26.31 32.63
N SER A 698 4.80 27.16 33.37
CA SER A 698 5.64 28.21 32.78
C SER A 698 6.73 27.62 31.88
N ASP A 699 7.37 26.52 32.29
CA ASP A 699 8.45 25.90 31.55
C ASP A 699 7.96 25.30 30.22
N PHE A 700 6.79 24.65 30.19
CA PHE A 700 6.15 24.20 28.95
C PHE A 700 5.80 25.37 28.01
N LEU A 701 5.27 26.48 28.53
CA LEU A 701 4.96 27.66 27.71
C LEU A 701 6.21 28.24 27.04
N ARG A 702 7.39 28.17 27.69
CA ARG A 702 8.67 28.58 27.09
C ARG A 702 9.15 27.67 25.94
N LEU A 703 8.60 26.46 25.82
CA LEU A 703 8.91 25.59 24.70
C LEU A 703 8.23 26.03 23.39
N LEU A 704 7.17 26.85 23.46
CA LEU A 704 6.41 27.31 22.30
C LEU A 704 7.20 28.25 21.37
N PRO A 705 7.04 28.14 20.03
CA PRO A 705 7.75 28.98 19.06
C PRO A 705 7.02 30.31 18.88
N THR A 706 7.30 31.28 19.76
CA THR A 706 6.57 32.55 19.78
C THR A 706 6.82 33.47 18.58
N GLU A 707 7.84 33.18 17.76
CA GLU A 707 8.21 34.00 16.59
C GLU A 707 7.58 33.50 15.28
N ASP A 708 7.23 32.21 15.20
CA ASP A 708 6.75 31.55 13.98
C ASP A 708 5.22 31.43 13.88
N ILE A 709 4.48 32.04 14.81
CA ILE A 709 3.02 31.90 14.95
C ILE A 709 2.27 33.23 14.77
N SER A 710 1.02 33.14 14.33
CA SER A 710 0.16 34.31 14.12
C SER A 710 -0.02 35.13 15.41
N PHE A 711 -0.20 36.44 15.26
CA PHE A 711 -0.36 37.35 16.40
C PHE A 711 -1.46 36.93 17.38
N PRO A 712 -2.67 36.49 16.96
CA PRO A 712 -3.68 36.03 17.91
C PRO A 712 -3.21 34.86 18.79
N LYS A 713 -2.52 33.87 18.21
CA LYS A 713 -1.94 32.74 18.95
C LYS A 713 -0.79 33.19 19.85
N ARG A 714 0.09 34.09 19.36
CA ARG A 714 1.17 34.67 20.16
C ARG A 714 0.65 35.44 21.37
N PHE A 715 -0.41 36.23 21.19
CA PHE A 715 -1.06 36.95 22.29
C PHE A 715 -1.70 35.99 23.28
N HIS A 716 -2.37 34.93 22.82
CA HIS A 716 -2.93 33.89 23.69
C HIS A 716 -1.87 33.31 24.63
N PHE A 717 -0.72 32.88 24.11
CA PHE A 717 0.35 32.33 24.96
C PHE A 717 1.01 33.38 25.86
N LEU A 718 1.15 34.62 25.40
CA LEU A 718 1.63 35.73 26.24
C LEU A 718 0.68 35.96 27.43
N PHE A 719 -0.62 36.00 27.18
CA PHE A 719 -1.65 36.15 28.21
C PHE A 719 -1.60 34.98 29.19
N TRP A 720 -1.53 33.74 28.71
CA TRP A 720 -1.38 32.54 29.55
C TRP A 720 -0.11 32.54 30.39
N ASN A 721 1.00 33.07 29.87
CA ASN A 721 2.22 33.25 30.65
C ASN A 721 1.99 34.21 31.83
N PHE A 722 1.33 35.35 31.60
CA PHE A 722 0.97 36.25 32.69
C PHE A 722 -0.01 35.61 33.69
N ARG A 723 -1.02 34.85 33.22
CA ARG A 723 -1.92 34.11 34.13
C ARG A 723 -1.17 33.10 35.00
N THR A 724 -0.17 32.43 34.43
CA THR A 724 0.67 31.46 35.14
C THR A 724 1.50 32.14 36.23
N GLU A 725 2.13 33.29 35.94
CA GLU A 725 2.88 34.06 36.94
C GLU A 725 1.96 34.69 38.01
N ILE A 726 0.75 35.13 37.64
CA ILE A 726 -0.26 35.59 38.61
C ILE A 726 -0.65 34.45 39.56
N LEU A 727 -0.92 33.24 39.03
CA LEU A 727 -1.25 32.09 39.86
C LEU A 727 -0.09 31.71 40.79
N LYS A 728 1.15 31.84 40.32
CA LYS A 728 2.35 31.65 41.14
C LYS A 728 2.41 32.67 42.29
N LEU A 729 2.06 33.93 42.06
CA LEU A 729 1.93 34.94 43.14
C LEU A 729 0.82 34.57 44.13
N VAL A 730 -0.32 34.05 43.67
CA VAL A 730 -1.40 33.55 44.56
C VAL A 730 -0.91 32.40 45.43
N ILE A 731 -0.15 31.45 44.88
CA ILE A 731 0.42 30.34 45.65
C ILE A 731 1.37 30.88 46.72
N MET A 732 2.29 31.76 46.32
CA MET A 732 3.25 32.37 47.25
C MET A 732 2.54 33.18 48.36
N SER A 733 1.45 33.89 48.06
CA SER A 733 0.73 34.71 49.05
C SER A 733 -0.09 33.90 50.06
N LYS A 734 -0.37 32.63 49.75
CA LYS A 734 -1.05 31.68 50.64
C LYS A 734 -0.10 30.86 51.51
N GLU A 735 1.22 30.92 51.30
CA GLU A 735 2.17 30.22 52.17
C GLU A 735 2.07 30.76 53.61
N SER A 736 1.85 29.85 54.56
CA SER A 736 1.66 30.18 55.98
C SER A 736 2.96 30.74 56.58
N GLY A 737 2.89 31.92 57.20
CA GLY A 737 4.03 32.51 57.92
C GLY A 737 5.07 33.20 57.03
N LEU A 738 4.62 33.90 55.98
CA LEU A 738 5.48 34.74 55.13
C LEU A 738 6.44 35.59 55.97
N SER A 739 7.74 35.35 55.79
CA SER A 739 8.79 36.19 56.37
C SER A 739 8.79 37.58 55.73
N SER A 740 9.46 38.56 56.35
CA SER A 740 9.69 39.87 55.75
C SER A 740 10.31 39.77 54.35
N GLN A 741 11.23 38.82 54.16
CA GLN A 741 11.85 38.50 52.88
C GLN A 741 10.86 37.91 51.86
N GLY A 742 9.93 37.07 52.31
CA GLY A 742 8.88 36.49 51.45
C GLY A 742 7.93 37.55 50.92
N LEU A 743 7.58 38.54 51.75
CA LEU A 743 6.76 39.68 51.35
C LEU A 743 7.47 40.57 50.32
N GLU A 744 8.75 40.90 50.56
CA GLU A 744 9.56 41.66 49.60
C GLU A 744 9.67 40.94 48.25
N ASN A 745 9.86 39.61 48.26
CA ASN A 745 9.91 38.81 47.03
C ASN A 745 8.59 38.84 46.24
N ILE A 746 7.43 38.79 46.91
CA ILE A 746 6.13 38.95 46.25
C ILE A 746 6.02 40.35 45.62
N GLN A 747 6.38 41.40 46.35
CA GLN A 747 6.34 42.77 45.85
C GLN A 747 7.25 43.00 44.64
N ASP A 748 8.49 42.49 44.71
CA ASP A 748 9.46 42.62 43.62
C ASP A 748 8.99 41.90 42.36
N LYS A 749 8.47 40.67 42.50
CA LYS A 749 7.89 39.91 41.38
C LYS A 749 6.65 40.58 40.81
N SER A 750 5.75 41.08 41.65
CA SER A 750 4.58 41.84 41.20
C SER A 750 4.97 43.06 40.37
N ASN A 751 5.95 43.84 40.85
CA ASN A 751 6.48 45.00 40.13
C ASN A 751 7.14 44.60 38.80
N GLN A 752 7.90 43.50 38.79
CA GLN A 752 8.51 42.96 37.57
C GLN A 752 7.44 42.63 36.52
N ILE A 753 6.42 41.86 36.89
CA ILE A 753 5.36 41.42 35.96
C ILE A 753 4.55 42.61 35.45
N ILE A 754 4.21 43.57 36.32
CA ILE A 754 3.52 44.81 35.92
C ILE A 754 4.35 45.59 34.89
N ASN A 755 5.66 45.75 35.14
CA ASN A 755 6.55 46.43 34.21
C ASN A 755 6.64 45.69 32.87
N GLU A 756 6.69 44.36 32.88
CA GLU A 756 6.68 43.54 31.66
C GLU A 756 5.38 43.72 30.85
N ILE A 757 4.21 43.72 31.51
CA ILE A 757 2.92 43.99 30.87
C ILE A 757 2.92 45.39 30.24
N LEU A 758 3.37 46.41 30.99
CA LEU A 758 3.42 47.79 30.50
C LEU A 758 4.37 47.96 29.31
N LEU A 759 5.53 47.29 29.34
CA LEU A 759 6.46 47.27 28.20
C LEU A 759 5.80 46.64 26.98
N LYS A 760 5.06 45.53 27.14
CA LYS A 760 4.33 44.88 26.03
C LYS A 760 3.18 45.73 25.49
N LYS A 761 2.49 46.52 26.32
CA LYS A 761 1.47 47.49 25.87
C LYS A 761 2.09 48.63 25.05
N LYS A 762 3.32 49.02 25.37
CA LYS A 762 4.06 50.11 24.70
C LYS A 762 4.92 49.67 23.52
N ASP A 763 5.03 48.36 23.28
CA ASP A 763 5.81 47.80 22.18
C ASP A 763 5.15 48.18 20.85
N SER A 764 5.85 48.98 20.03
CA SER A 764 5.36 49.51 18.77
C SER A 764 4.92 48.43 17.77
N HIS A 765 5.48 47.22 17.87
CA HIS A 765 5.10 46.10 17.01
C HIS A 765 3.77 45.45 17.40
N ILE A 766 3.38 45.55 18.68
CA ILE A 766 2.18 44.92 19.24
C ILE A 766 1.04 45.93 19.38
N GLN A 767 1.36 47.20 19.64
CA GLN A 767 0.40 48.26 19.97
C GLN A 767 -0.70 48.41 18.91
N ASN A 768 -0.37 48.30 17.62
CA ASN A 768 -1.34 48.43 16.52
C ASN A 768 -2.20 47.17 16.30
N LEU A 769 -1.85 46.05 16.93
CA LEU A 769 -2.53 44.75 16.80
C LEU A 769 -3.42 44.43 18.02
N LEU A 770 -3.32 45.22 19.09
CA LEU A 770 -4.17 45.09 20.28
C LEU A 770 -5.52 45.74 20.04
N ASP A 771 -6.58 44.93 20.10
CA ASP A 771 -7.96 45.42 20.18
C ASP A 771 -8.37 45.70 21.63
N THR A 772 -9.53 46.33 21.80
CA THR A 772 -10.08 46.69 23.11
C THR A 772 -10.15 45.49 24.06
N GLU A 773 -10.56 44.32 23.57
CA GLU A 773 -10.67 43.10 24.37
C GLU A 773 -9.29 42.62 24.90
N LYS A 774 -8.25 42.65 24.06
CA LYS A 774 -6.89 42.27 24.48
C LYS A 774 -6.30 43.27 25.48
N ILE A 775 -6.59 44.55 25.33
CA ILE A 775 -6.18 45.59 26.28
C ILE A 775 -6.86 45.34 27.64
N GLU A 776 -8.17 45.10 27.64
CA GLU A 776 -8.92 44.78 28.87
C GLU A 776 -8.39 43.53 29.59
N LYS A 777 -7.95 42.50 28.84
CA LYS A 777 -7.30 41.30 29.40
C LYS A 777 -5.98 41.61 30.10
N LEU A 778 -5.14 42.46 29.50
CA LEU A 778 -3.88 42.88 30.13
C LEU A 778 -4.12 43.77 31.35
N ASP A 779 -5.12 44.66 31.28
CA ASP A 779 -5.50 45.51 32.41
C ASP A 779 -6.07 44.68 33.57
N GLN A 780 -6.86 43.65 33.28
CA GLN A 780 -7.30 42.70 34.30
C GLN A 780 -6.12 41.99 34.97
N CYS A 781 -5.06 41.65 34.22
CA CYS A 781 -3.85 41.06 34.83
C CYS A 781 -3.19 42.04 35.82
N ILE A 782 -3.10 43.33 35.47
CA ILE A 782 -2.56 44.37 36.37
C ILE A 782 -3.43 44.49 37.63
N VAL A 783 -4.75 44.54 37.46
CA VAL A 783 -5.70 44.58 38.58
C VAL A 783 -5.51 43.37 39.50
N ASP A 784 -5.39 42.16 38.96
CA ASP A 784 -5.20 40.94 39.75
C ASP A 784 -3.86 40.96 40.53
N ILE A 785 -2.76 41.41 39.90
CA ILE A 785 -1.45 41.50 40.55
C ILE A 785 -1.49 42.50 41.73
N PHE A 786 -2.06 43.68 41.52
CA PHE A 786 -2.22 44.65 42.59
C PHE A 786 -3.14 44.14 43.69
N SER A 787 -4.21 43.43 43.33
CA SER A 787 -5.15 42.85 44.28
C SER A 787 -4.45 41.84 45.20
N ILE A 788 -3.68 40.92 44.64
CA ILE A 788 -2.89 39.93 45.40
C ILE A 788 -1.86 40.62 46.29
N SER A 789 -1.11 41.58 45.74
CA SER A 789 -0.08 42.31 46.48
C SER A 789 -0.69 43.10 47.64
N TYR A 790 -1.84 43.72 47.42
CA TYR A 790 -2.57 44.49 48.42
C TYR A 790 -3.10 43.60 49.54
N GLU A 791 -3.82 42.52 49.22
CA GLU A 791 -4.31 41.55 50.21
C GLU A 791 -3.18 40.97 51.06
N THR A 792 -2.04 40.68 50.44
CA THR A 792 -0.86 40.13 51.13
C THR A 792 -0.31 41.14 52.14
N ILE A 793 -0.21 42.41 51.76
CA ILE A 793 0.32 43.46 52.65
C ILE A 793 -0.69 43.86 53.72
N LEU A 794 -2.00 43.84 53.45
CA LEU A 794 -3.02 44.15 54.45
C LEU A 794 -2.88 43.26 55.70
N LYS A 795 -2.47 42.00 55.53
CA LYS A 795 -2.19 41.07 56.65
C LYS A 795 -1.07 41.55 57.58
N THR A 796 -0.20 42.45 57.14
CA THR A 796 0.93 42.97 57.94
C THR A 796 0.57 44.15 58.83
N ASN A 797 -0.55 44.83 58.56
CA ASN A 797 -0.93 46.11 59.18
C ASN A 797 0.15 47.22 59.10
N ASP A 798 1.13 47.11 58.19
CA ASP A 798 2.17 48.13 58.00
C ASP A 798 1.63 49.30 57.15
N ARG A 799 1.33 50.41 57.83
CA ARG A 799 0.81 51.64 57.21
C ARG A 799 1.63 52.09 56.00
N ASN A 800 2.96 52.08 56.09
CA ASN A 800 3.81 52.62 55.02
C ASN A 800 3.74 51.74 53.77
N LYS A 801 3.76 50.41 53.95
CA LYS A 801 3.69 49.45 52.85
C LYS A 801 2.33 49.43 52.18
N ILE A 802 1.25 49.55 52.97
CA ILE A 802 -0.13 49.63 52.45
C ILE A 802 -0.29 50.89 51.60
N MET A 803 0.12 52.05 52.12
CA MET A 803 0.02 53.31 51.38
C MET A 803 0.93 53.37 50.16
N ALA A 804 2.08 52.66 50.17
CA ALA A 804 2.93 52.53 48.99
C ALA A 804 2.20 51.86 47.81
N ILE A 805 1.41 50.81 48.06
CA ILE A 805 0.56 50.20 47.02
C ILE A 805 -0.53 51.17 46.57
N VAL A 806 -1.28 51.77 47.51
CA VAL A 806 -2.36 52.72 47.18
C VAL A 806 -1.85 53.88 46.32
N ASN A 807 -0.65 54.40 46.58
CA ASN A 807 -0.07 55.44 45.77
C ASN A 807 0.42 54.92 44.41
N ALA A 808 0.91 53.68 44.34
CA ALA A 808 1.34 53.07 43.09
C ALA A 808 0.16 52.87 42.11
N THR A 809 -1.04 52.58 42.59
CA THR A 809 -2.23 52.35 41.76
C THR A 809 -2.76 53.61 41.07
N GLU A 810 -2.40 54.81 41.55
CA GLU A 810 -2.83 56.11 40.98
C GLU A 810 -2.57 56.22 39.47
N LYS A 811 -1.46 55.65 39.02
CA LYS A 811 -0.99 55.74 37.62
C LYS A 811 -1.84 54.95 36.62
N TYR A 812 -2.76 54.12 37.09
CA TYR A 812 -3.48 53.14 36.26
C TYR A 812 -4.95 53.49 36.02
N ASP A 813 -5.52 54.43 36.77
CA ASP A 813 -6.90 54.94 36.63
C ASP A 813 -7.95 53.85 36.28
N ASP A 814 -7.93 52.73 37.03
CA ASP A 814 -8.86 51.62 36.84
C ASP A 814 -9.91 51.59 37.97
N LYS A 815 -11.18 51.81 37.60
CA LYS A 815 -12.30 51.85 38.55
C LYS A 815 -12.46 50.57 39.39
N ARG A 816 -12.10 49.40 38.86
CA ARG A 816 -12.19 48.11 39.59
C ARG A 816 -11.17 48.09 40.71
N LEU A 817 -9.96 48.57 40.42
CA LEU A 817 -8.88 48.64 41.40
C LEU A 817 -9.19 49.66 42.50
N GLU A 818 -9.66 50.86 42.15
CA GLU A 818 -10.08 51.87 43.14
C GLU A 818 -11.18 51.35 44.07
N THR A 819 -12.14 50.62 43.51
CA THR A 819 -13.19 49.93 44.27
C THR A 819 -12.62 48.89 45.22
N TYR A 820 -11.70 48.08 44.72
CA TYR A 820 -11.10 46.98 45.46
C TYR A 820 -10.26 47.47 46.66
N LEU A 821 -9.51 48.57 46.48
CA LEU A 821 -8.66 49.16 47.54
C LEU A 821 -9.45 49.55 48.79
N ILE A 822 -10.73 49.92 48.64
CA ILE A 822 -11.60 50.31 49.75
C ILE A 822 -12.43 49.11 50.26
N THR A 823 -12.99 48.31 49.35
CA THR A 823 -13.93 47.23 49.73
C THR A 823 -13.27 46.12 50.55
N ILE A 824 -12.03 45.73 50.24
CA ILE A 824 -11.34 44.66 50.96
C ILE A 824 -11.04 45.05 52.41
N PRO A 825 -10.37 46.19 52.72
CA PRO A 825 -10.17 46.61 54.10
C PRO A 825 -11.46 46.81 54.89
N LEU A 826 -12.54 47.30 54.25
CA LEU A 826 -13.84 47.46 54.91
C LEU A 826 -14.48 46.13 55.32
N SER A 827 -14.18 45.05 54.60
CA SER A 827 -14.71 43.71 54.90
C SER A 827 -13.93 42.98 56.01
N MET A 828 -12.76 43.49 56.41
CA MET A 828 -11.92 42.91 57.46
C MET A 828 -12.39 43.34 58.85
N SER A 829 -12.77 42.36 59.70
CA SER A 829 -13.37 42.61 61.02
C SER A 829 -12.45 43.34 62.01
N GLU A 830 -11.13 43.19 61.89
CA GLU A 830 -10.13 43.73 62.83
C GLU A 830 -9.13 44.71 62.20
N PHE A 831 -9.46 45.32 61.06
CA PHE A 831 -8.52 46.21 60.37
C PHE A 831 -8.36 47.58 61.07
N PRO A 832 -7.13 48.11 61.24
CA PRO A 832 -6.91 49.39 61.91
C PRO A 832 -7.63 50.56 61.23
N LYS A 833 -8.61 51.15 61.94
CA LYS A 833 -9.43 52.28 61.44
C LYS A 833 -8.59 53.48 60.99
N GLY A 834 -7.44 53.75 61.62
CA GLY A 834 -6.56 54.84 61.22
C GLY A 834 -5.98 54.66 59.81
N ILE A 835 -5.53 53.44 59.48
CA ILE A 835 -5.00 53.12 58.15
C ILE A 835 -6.14 53.14 57.12
N LEU A 836 -7.33 52.65 57.50
CA LEU A 836 -8.52 52.70 56.65
C LEU A 836 -8.91 54.13 56.27
N VAL A 837 -8.81 55.07 57.22
CA VAL A 837 -9.02 56.50 56.97
C VAL A 837 -8.01 57.00 55.94
N ASP A 838 -6.71 56.70 56.09
CA ASP A 838 -5.69 57.14 55.12
C ASP A 838 -5.96 56.61 53.70
N ILE A 839 -6.37 55.34 53.58
CA ILE A 839 -6.75 54.71 52.31
C ILE A 839 -7.95 55.45 51.71
N LEU A 840 -9.03 55.62 52.49
CA LEU A 840 -10.25 56.29 52.06
C LEU A 840 -9.98 57.72 51.62
N GLU A 841 -9.21 58.50 52.39
CA GLU A 841 -8.88 59.89 52.01
C GLU A 841 -8.11 59.94 50.70
N THR A 842 -7.10 59.09 50.54
CA THR A 842 -6.26 59.07 49.33
C THR A 842 -7.05 58.66 48.10
N VAL A 843 -7.86 57.60 48.21
CA VAL A 843 -8.68 57.08 47.10
C VAL A 843 -9.83 58.04 46.77
N ILE A 844 -10.49 58.64 47.77
CA ILE A 844 -11.56 59.62 47.54
C ILE A 844 -10.99 60.89 46.91
N ASP A 845 -9.90 61.45 47.42
CA ASP A 845 -9.38 62.74 46.97
C ASP A 845 -9.03 62.75 45.46
N ARG A 846 -8.45 61.65 44.97
CA ARG A 846 -8.14 61.48 43.54
C ARG A 846 -9.35 61.10 42.67
N ASN A 847 -10.38 60.43 43.22
CA ASN A 847 -11.53 59.95 42.44
C ASN A 847 -12.80 60.78 42.55
N ILE A 848 -12.91 61.71 43.51
CA ILE A 848 -14.13 62.49 43.73
C ILE A 848 -14.51 63.37 42.54
N SER A 849 -13.55 63.70 41.66
CA SER A 849 -13.81 64.39 40.40
C SER A 849 -13.90 63.47 39.18
N ASN A 850 -13.68 62.16 39.34
CA ASN A 850 -13.74 61.15 38.29
C ASN A 850 -15.16 60.61 38.09
N PHE A 851 -15.84 61.02 37.01
CA PHE A 851 -17.21 60.64 36.69
C PHE A 851 -17.35 59.22 36.10
N SER A 852 -16.25 58.46 35.95
CA SER A 852 -16.30 57.05 35.54
C SER A 852 -16.82 56.13 36.65
N LEU A 853 -16.67 56.54 37.91
CA LEU A 853 -17.19 55.85 39.09
C LEU A 853 -18.65 56.24 39.36
N PRO A 854 -19.52 55.29 39.74
CA PRO A 854 -20.88 55.59 40.16
C PRO A 854 -20.91 56.53 41.37
N ASP A 855 -21.81 57.51 41.35
CA ASP A 855 -21.95 58.48 42.44
C ASP A 855 -22.30 57.79 43.77
N GLU A 856 -23.15 56.75 43.73
CA GLU A 856 -23.52 55.94 44.91
C GLU A 856 -22.30 55.41 45.66
N GLN A 857 -21.26 55.05 44.92
CA GLN A 857 -20.07 54.45 45.45
C GLN A 857 -19.18 55.48 46.16
N ILE A 858 -18.99 56.66 45.54
CA ILE A 858 -18.29 57.78 46.17
C ILE A 858 -19.03 58.26 47.43
N ILE A 859 -20.36 58.32 47.39
CA ILE A 859 -21.21 58.68 48.54
C ILE A 859 -20.98 57.68 49.68
N LEU A 860 -21.02 56.38 49.39
CA LEU A 860 -20.77 55.34 50.39
C LEU A 860 -19.37 55.47 50.99
N TRP A 861 -18.35 55.74 50.18
CA TRP A 861 -16.98 55.93 50.67
C TRP A 861 -16.84 57.14 51.58
N VAL A 862 -17.43 58.29 51.21
CA VAL A 862 -17.40 59.51 52.04
C VAL A 862 -18.18 59.34 53.33
N LYS A 863 -19.34 58.66 53.30
CA LYS A 863 -20.08 58.27 54.51
C LYS A 863 -19.20 57.45 55.45
N ASN A 864 -18.55 56.41 54.92
CA ASN A 864 -17.69 55.55 55.73
C ASN A 864 -16.52 56.35 56.31
N LEU A 865 -15.87 57.20 55.51
CA LEU A 865 -14.79 58.09 55.96
C LEU A 865 -15.24 58.99 57.13
N LEU A 866 -16.40 59.65 57.00
CA LEU A 866 -16.96 60.51 58.06
C LEU A 866 -17.23 59.72 59.34
N SER A 867 -17.80 58.52 59.23
CA SER A 867 -18.13 57.68 60.38
C SER A 867 -16.87 57.21 61.14
N PHE A 868 -15.81 56.83 60.42
CA PHE A 868 -14.55 56.41 61.02
C PHE A 868 -13.81 57.58 61.64
N LYS A 869 -13.77 58.73 60.97
CA LYS A 869 -13.16 59.95 61.50
C LYS A 869 -13.86 60.45 62.76
N GLN A 870 -15.20 60.38 62.81
CA GLN A 870 -15.95 60.70 64.03
C GLN A 870 -15.58 59.75 65.18
N THR A 871 -15.44 58.45 64.91
CA THR A 871 -15.01 57.46 65.92
C THR A 871 -13.58 57.72 66.44
N LEU A 872 -12.71 58.27 65.59
CA LEU A 872 -11.32 58.58 65.91
C LEU A 872 -11.11 60.02 66.42
N GLU A 873 -12.19 60.79 66.58
CA GLU A 873 -12.17 62.23 66.91
C GLU A 873 -11.31 63.10 65.97
N GLN A 874 -11.23 62.73 64.69
CA GLN A 874 -10.50 63.46 63.66
C GLN A 874 -11.45 64.27 62.76
N SER A 875 -10.99 65.42 62.25
CA SER A 875 -11.73 66.25 61.29
C SER A 875 -11.50 65.80 59.84
N ILE A 876 -12.53 65.79 59.01
CA ILE A 876 -12.41 65.58 57.55
C ILE A 876 -12.05 66.89 56.83
N ASN A 877 -11.32 66.84 55.71
CA ASN A 877 -11.12 68.04 54.92
C ASN A 877 -12.46 68.52 54.31
N ILE A 878 -12.89 69.75 54.62
CA ILE A 878 -14.14 70.34 54.13
C ILE A 878 -14.17 70.37 52.59
N SER A 879 -13.01 70.49 51.93
CA SER A 879 -12.93 70.49 50.46
C SER A 879 -13.45 69.19 49.83
N ILE A 880 -13.34 68.05 50.50
CA ILE A 880 -13.88 66.76 50.03
C ILE A 880 -15.41 66.84 50.02
N LEU A 881 -16.01 67.39 51.09
CA LEU A 881 -17.46 67.57 51.18
C LEU A 881 -17.98 68.55 50.12
N GLU A 882 -17.24 69.61 49.85
CA GLU A 882 -17.57 70.58 48.79
C GLU A 882 -17.54 69.95 47.40
N ARG A 883 -16.49 69.20 47.10
CA ARG A 883 -16.33 68.49 45.82
C ARG A 883 -17.41 67.42 45.65
N LEU A 884 -17.78 66.71 46.72
CA LEU A 884 -18.89 65.75 46.71
C LEU A 884 -20.20 66.48 46.41
N TYR A 885 -20.54 67.51 47.16
CA TYR A 885 -21.78 68.27 46.95
C TYR A 885 -21.87 68.85 45.53
N ALA A 886 -20.77 69.39 45.00
CA ALA A 886 -20.70 69.89 43.63
C ALA A 886 -20.90 68.80 42.57
N ARG A 887 -20.28 67.62 42.75
CA ARG A 887 -20.48 66.45 41.90
C ARG A 887 -21.94 66.04 41.87
N ILE A 888 -22.55 65.95 43.06
CA ILE A 888 -23.93 65.53 43.23
C ILE A 888 -24.91 66.48 42.55
N LYS A 889 -24.74 67.78 42.80
CA LYS A 889 -25.58 68.84 42.23
C LYS A 889 -25.52 68.88 40.70
N ARG A 890 -24.41 68.45 40.09
CA ARG A 890 -24.25 68.42 38.63
C ARG A 890 -25.06 67.31 37.95
N ASN A 891 -25.33 66.20 38.66
CA ASN A 891 -26.10 65.05 38.17
C ASN A 891 -27.57 65.04 38.63
N ASN A 892 -28.06 66.16 39.17
CA ASN A 892 -29.33 66.29 39.89
C ASN A 892 -30.60 66.01 39.05
N SER A 893 -30.52 66.00 37.71
CA SER A 893 -31.65 65.69 36.82
C SER A 893 -32.00 64.20 36.72
N THR A 894 -31.08 63.30 37.08
CA THR A 894 -31.26 61.83 37.05
C THR A 894 -31.46 61.22 38.43
N TRP A 895 -31.25 61.99 39.50
CA TRP A 895 -31.14 61.52 40.87
C TRP A 895 -32.48 61.16 41.53
N LYS A 896 -33.49 62.03 41.39
CA LYS A 896 -34.69 62.01 42.22
C LYS A 896 -35.60 60.79 42.01
N GLU A 897 -35.38 59.97 40.99
CA GLU A 897 -36.33 58.93 40.59
C GLU A 897 -35.88 57.47 40.86
N ILE A 898 -34.62 57.18 41.23
CA ILE A 898 -34.11 55.79 41.11
C ILE A 898 -33.49 55.15 42.38
N HIS A 899 -33.00 55.88 43.40
CA HIS A 899 -32.19 55.24 44.46
C HIS A 899 -32.49 55.66 45.91
N GLU A 900 -33.37 54.93 46.59
CA GLU A 900 -33.75 55.12 48.02
C GLU A 900 -32.56 54.95 48.99
N SER A 901 -31.65 54.00 48.71
CA SER A 901 -30.44 53.73 49.52
C SER A 901 -29.42 54.87 49.48
N SER A 902 -29.29 55.55 48.34
CA SER A 902 -28.38 56.68 48.16
C SER A 902 -28.86 57.92 48.93
N ASN A 903 -30.18 58.13 49.02
CA ASN A 903 -30.76 59.20 49.86
C ASN A 903 -30.49 58.96 51.35
N GLN A 904 -30.64 57.72 51.84
CA GLN A 904 -30.30 57.37 53.23
C GLN A 904 -28.81 57.62 53.54
N ASN A 905 -27.91 57.32 52.59
CA ASN A 905 -26.49 57.58 52.79
C ASN A 905 -26.16 59.08 52.80
N ILE A 906 -26.84 59.92 52.00
CA ILE A 906 -26.68 61.39 52.07
C ILE A 906 -27.26 61.95 53.37
N GLU A 907 -28.41 61.45 53.81
CA GLU A 907 -29.00 61.83 55.12
C GLU A 907 -28.03 61.52 56.25
N MET A 908 -27.37 60.36 56.19
CA MET A 908 -26.31 60.00 57.12
C MET A 908 -25.10 60.93 57.02
N ILE A 909 -24.61 61.25 55.82
CA ILE A 909 -23.53 62.23 55.62
C ILE A 909 -23.89 63.58 56.25
N SER A 910 -25.10 64.08 56.00
CA SER A 910 -25.62 65.32 56.59
C SER A 910 -25.60 65.27 58.12
N THR A 911 -26.06 64.17 58.70
CA THR A 911 -26.09 63.95 60.15
C THR A 911 -24.68 63.85 60.75
N LEU A 912 -23.76 63.16 60.07
CA LEU A 912 -22.36 63.05 60.50
C LEU A 912 -21.65 64.40 60.45
N CYS A 913 -21.91 65.22 59.41
CA CYS A 913 -21.42 66.61 59.32
C CYS A 913 -21.98 67.46 60.47
N TRP A 914 -23.28 67.34 60.78
CA TRP A 914 -23.91 68.03 61.91
C TRP A 914 -23.19 67.70 63.23
N ASN A 915 -23.00 66.40 63.50
CA ASN A 915 -22.34 65.93 64.71
C ASN A 915 -20.88 66.40 64.82
N GLN A 916 -20.14 66.41 63.71
CA GLN A 916 -18.79 66.98 63.68
C GLN A 916 -18.79 68.48 63.93
N GLY A 917 -19.76 69.22 63.37
CA GLY A 917 -19.91 70.66 63.60
C GLY A 917 -20.17 70.99 65.06
N VAL A 918 -21.11 70.28 65.69
CA VAL A 918 -21.41 70.37 67.13
C VAL A 918 -20.17 70.06 67.96
N THR A 919 -19.45 68.97 67.64
CA THR A 919 -18.25 68.55 68.37
C THR A 919 -17.12 69.60 68.25
N ALA A 920 -16.93 70.20 67.07
CA ALA A 920 -15.94 71.26 66.86
C ALA A 920 -16.28 72.52 67.65
N ILE A 921 -17.56 72.90 67.73
CA ILE A 921 -18.05 74.02 68.56
C ILE A 921 -17.79 73.74 70.05
N MET A 922 -18.05 72.52 70.52
CA MET A 922 -17.73 72.10 71.90
C MET A 922 -16.23 72.16 72.22
N LYS A 923 -15.37 71.93 71.21
CA LYS A 923 -13.90 72.05 71.30
C LYS A 923 -13.38 73.47 71.04
N ASP A 924 -14.25 74.48 71.07
CA ASP A 924 -13.97 75.92 70.84
C ASP A 924 -13.42 76.27 69.43
N GLN A 925 -13.61 75.38 68.45
CA GLN A 925 -13.29 75.60 67.04
C GLN A 925 -14.53 76.12 66.30
N LYS A 926 -15.07 77.26 66.75
CA LYS A 926 -16.39 77.77 66.33
C LYS A 926 -16.54 77.91 64.81
N MET A 927 -15.55 78.49 64.12
CA MET A 927 -15.61 78.68 62.65
C MET A 927 -15.59 77.36 61.87
N LEU A 928 -14.79 76.39 62.31
CA LEU A 928 -14.76 75.07 61.68
C LEU A 928 -16.10 74.34 61.89
N GLY A 929 -16.68 74.48 63.07
CA GLY A 929 -17.98 73.92 63.39
C GLY A 929 -19.12 74.54 62.59
N VAL A 930 -19.11 75.86 62.39
CA VAL A 930 -20.04 76.58 61.48
C VAL A 930 -19.96 75.99 60.07
N SER A 931 -18.75 75.81 59.51
CA SER A 931 -18.58 75.26 58.16
C SER A 931 -19.12 73.83 58.02
N TYR A 932 -18.98 72.97 59.05
CA TYR A 932 -19.57 71.62 59.02
C TYR A 932 -21.09 71.63 59.11
N CYS A 933 -21.66 72.50 59.94
CA CYS A 933 -23.11 72.69 60.02
C CYS A 933 -23.67 73.24 58.70
N GLU A 934 -22.94 74.12 58.01
CA GLU A 934 -23.29 74.59 56.66
C GLU A 934 -23.30 73.45 55.64
N LYS A 935 -22.29 72.58 55.64
CA LYS A 935 -22.28 71.40 54.77
C LYS A 935 -23.40 70.43 55.12
N SER A 936 -23.74 70.27 56.40
CA SER A 936 -24.91 69.49 56.83
C SER A 936 -26.19 70.03 56.19
N PHE A 937 -26.44 71.35 56.22
CA PHE A 937 -27.60 71.94 55.56
C PHE A 937 -27.60 71.71 54.04
N GLN A 938 -26.44 71.83 53.40
CA GLN A 938 -26.30 71.58 51.96
C GLN A 938 -26.70 70.16 51.59
N PHE A 939 -26.23 69.14 52.32
CA PHE A 939 -26.62 67.75 52.08
C PHE A 939 -28.07 67.47 52.48
N ALA A 940 -28.58 68.04 53.57
CA ALA A 940 -29.98 67.88 53.99
C ALA A 940 -30.98 68.37 52.93
N LYS A 941 -30.65 69.48 52.26
CA LYS A 941 -31.43 70.04 51.15
C LYS A 941 -31.55 69.07 49.96
N LEU A 942 -30.58 68.19 49.77
CA LEU A 942 -30.62 67.17 48.71
C LEU A 942 -31.53 66.00 49.07
N VAL A 943 -31.77 65.75 50.36
CA VAL A 943 -32.61 64.65 50.86
C VAL A 943 -34.08 65.05 50.85
N ASN A 944 -34.50 66.00 51.70
CA ASN A 944 -35.84 66.58 51.70
C ASN A 944 -35.92 67.87 52.56
N GLU A 945 -36.92 68.72 52.30
CA GLU A 945 -37.13 69.99 53.02
C GLU A 945 -37.47 69.82 54.50
N SER A 946 -38.09 68.70 54.89
CA SER A 946 -38.45 68.41 56.29
C SER A 946 -37.19 68.23 57.16
N PHE A 947 -36.24 67.44 56.68
CA PHE A 947 -34.96 67.18 57.35
C PHE A 947 -34.09 68.45 57.44
N LEU A 948 -34.05 69.26 56.39
CA LEU A 948 -33.40 70.58 56.42
C LEU A 948 -34.05 71.49 57.48
N GLY A 949 -35.38 71.51 57.56
CA GLY A 949 -36.12 72.29 58.56
C GLY A 949 -35.77 71.89 60.00
N GLN A 950 -35.61 70.59 60.27
CA GLN A 950 -35.19 70.09 61.58
C GLN A 950 -33.78 70.54 61.97
N LEU A 951 -32.80 70.44 61.06
CA LEU A 951 -31.43 70.88 61.31
C LEU A 951 -31.34 72.40 61.51
N LYS A 952 -32.15 73.19 60.79
CA LYS A 952 -32.26 74.64 61.01
C LYS A 952 -32.74 74.96 62.42
N GLN A 953 -33.77 74.28 62.92
CA GLN A 953 -34.25 74.46 64.30
C GLN A 953 -33.17 74.09 65.34
N LEU A 954 -32.43 73.01 65.11
CA LEU A 954 -31.31 72.62 65.97
C LEU A 954 -30.16 73.64 65.96
N TRP A 955 -29.92 74.32 64.83
CA TRP A 955 -28.91 75.39 64.71
C TRP A 955 -29.26 76.61 65.53
N ILE A 956 -30.52 77.07 65.51
CA ILE A 956 -30.98 78.19 66.33
C ILE A 956 -30.71 77.93 67.82
N SER A 957 -30.96 76.69 68.26
CA SER A 957 -30.67 76.28 69.63
C SER A 957 -29.17 76.19 69.92
N LEU A 958 -28.37 75.73 68.97
CA LEU A 958 -26.92 75.57 69.14
C LEU A 958 -26.18 76.92 69.11
N SER A 959 -26.49 77.78 68.13
CA SER A 959 -25.84 79.08 67.93
C SER A 959 -26.08 80.03 69.11
N SER A 960 -27.31 80.07 69.63
CA SER A 960 -27.66 80.81 70.84
C SER A 960 -26.92 80.30 72.09
N SER A 961 -26.76 78.98 72.24
CA SER A 961 -26.04 78.38 73.36
C SER A 961 -24.51 78.51 73.29
N ALA A 962 -23.94 78.67 72.09
CA ALA A 962 -22.51 78.73 71.84
C ALA A 962 -21.97 80.14 71.55
N GLU A 963 -22.82 81.18 71.65
CA GLU A 963 -22.50 82.58 71.31
C GLU A 963 -21.98 82.74 69.88
N ILE A 964 -22.65 82.10 68.92
CA ILE A 964 -22.35 82.19 67.49
C ILE A 964 -23.48 82.96 66.82
N ASP A 965 -23.15 83.87 65.89
CA ASP A 965 -24.15 84.62 65.12
C ASP A 965 -24.99 83.64 64.28
N GLU A 966 -26.31 83.67 64.49
CA GLU A 966 -27.28 82.79 63.82
C GLU A 966 -27.25 82.96 62.29
N SER A 967 -26.89 84.16 61.80
CA SER A 967 -26.85 84.50 60.38
C SER A 967 -25.68 83.88 59.59
N LEU A 968 -24.75 83.20 60.25
CA LEU A 968 -23.57 82.62 59.62
C LEU A 968 -23.85 81.43 58.68
N ILE A 969 -25.06 80.85 58.71
CA ILE A 969 -25.45 79.66 57.90
C ILE A 969 -26.79 79.88 57.15
N GLU A 970 -27.05 81.07 56.62
CA GLU A 970 -28.28 81.32 55.83
C GLU A 970 -28.32 80.66 54.44
#